data_AF-A0A255DQW0-F1
#
_entry.id   AF-A0A255DQW0-F1
#
_cell.length_a   1.000
_cell.length_b   1.000
_cell.length_c   1.000
_cell.angle_alpha   90.00
_cell.angle_beta   90.00
_cell.angle_gamma   90.00
#
_symmetry.space_group_name_H-M   'P 1'
#
loop_
_entity.id
_entity.type
_entity.pdbx_description
1 polymer ?
#
loop_
_entity_poly.entity_id
_entity_poly.type
_entity_poly.pdbx_seq_one_letter_code
_entity_poly.pdbx_strand_id
1 'polypeptide(L)'
;MTAGTTVLAFVGFTNTSNNSSMTVTYGGTAMTQIGTPFLFGTHVYSSATYYDQLAVFKLENAPGGSQNVVVTPGVFVSSGLKIGLVSYSGVGSVSAKQTATGTGTGMSQTVTSSPGNVVVQAFQCPFGTGTVSGYNQTSRWNVTTSSYNTAMIVGEAAGASSVTFTGTQNAANLYGGVAVELTPAATVITPSPVTISLTGGTPPLNGQTVIMPTAASLSLVRGTPLVAGTSSMAFDSVAGSAVNGAGLSLTATVTAGSTALLLVNFTNAANNTTISATFGGTAMTQVGTPQFVGTTSGGGYTYYSYQTVFKLPNAPGGAKAVVITPAVTSQSGIKAAILAYVGVGDVGNVQFASGTGPNLSHTFSSASGHILAHGFFAPLGTGVLSGYSGRERYDVATSAWNVASAFGDIDGASTVTVSATASASGPWGSIAVDLTPANPNITVKPTSAVLTLQGGSSSLFGYMLGGKLGAGQNVIVQVIGDSTAYGSLDEQWSSQYGWPGRLCIALGQYYNANVRVLAWNYPSNTAYNPAVTIYTSLSPSAPTITLMLGGWPGATGANYLGQQAAMLPVSNPDVVLINTGFNETSLSAYLTNYQSLMTVVNTRCPGAPIIVTTQNPTTIANEQFHSLTFAQIFGGLVNLFVPGSTLPLVPALQQSPVFSNTWILDTKQIPGWTASDLNSDGLHPNASGYAKQAAYMFAQLVQTSTDIGGNQPVMVRPTSAALSLTRGTATLGRKVLPTGAVLTLQGGSSGVAIGQSNLLRLIPGRPGVYFWSLVTPRERMDVVPSGR
;
A
#
# COMPACT_ATOMS: atom_id res chain seq x y z
N MET A 1 -35.76 -19.60 24.74
CA MET A 1 -35.44 -18.34 24.04
C MET A 1 -34.11 -18.49 23.30
N THR A 2 -33.85 -17.70 22.26
CA THR A 2 -32.52 -17.65 21.61
C THR A 2 -31.56 -16.85 22.49
N ALA A 3 -30.29 -17.28 22.55
CA ALA A 3 -29.25 -16.51 23.25
C ALA A 3 -29.08 -15.12 22.60
N GLY A 4 -28.71 -14.12 23.40
CA GLY A 4 -28.48 -12.76 22.88
C GLY A 4 -29.75 -11.91 22.74
N THR A 5 -30.88 -12.35 23.31
CA THR A 5 -32.13 -11.56 23.33
C THR A 5 -32.15 -10.57 24.51
N THR A 6 -32.91 -9.49 24.38
CA THR A 6 -33.24 -8.62 25.51
C THR A 6 -34.53 -9.13 26.17
N VAL A 7 -34.47 -9.44 27.46
CA VAL A 7 -35.61 -9.89 28.26
C VAL A 7 -36.09 -8.75 29.15
N LEU A 8 -37.41 -8.50 29.14
CA LEU A 8 -38.07 -7.61 30.09
C LEU A 8 -38.92 -8.42 31.07
N ALA A 9 -38.82 -8.10 32.35
CA ALA A 9 -39.67 -8.63 33.40
C ALA A 9 -40.52 -7.50 34.00
N PHE A 10 -41.83 -7.57 33.81
CA PHE A 10 -42.81 -6.72 34.48
C PHE A 10 -43.24 -7.42 35.74
N VAL A 11 -43.03 -6.78 36.89
CA VAL A 11 -43.30 -7.37 38.21
C VAL A 11 -44.32 -6.51 38.93
N GLY A 12 -45.54 -7.04 39.05
CA GLY A 12 -46.61 -6.43 39.82
C GLY A 12 -46.65 -7.01 41.23
N PHE A 13 -46.78 -6.14 42.24
CA PHE A 13 -46.84 -6.57 43.62
C PHE A 13 -47.55 -5.57 44.52
N THR A 14 -47.94 -6.02 45.70
CA THR A 14 -48.57 -5.21 46.73
C THR A 14 -47.76 -5.35 48.03
N ASN A 15 -47.40 -4.22 48.65
CA ASN A 15 -46.59 -4.19 49.87
C ASN A 15 -47.26 -3.34 50.96
N THR A 16 -46.98 -3.58 52.25
CA THR A 16 -47.38 -2.72 53.37
C THR A 16 -46.48 -1.48 53.53
N SER A 17 -45.44 -1.34 52.70
CA SER A 17 -44.56 -0.17 52.63
C SER A 17 -44.49 0.43 51.22
N ASN A 18 -44.28 1.75 51.14
CA ASN A 18 -44.12 2.47 49.87
C ASN A 18 -42.69 2.40 49.30
N ASN A 19 -41.74 1.81 50.04
CA ASN A 19 -40.33 1.73 49.67
C ASN A 19 -39.87 0.27 49.55
N SER A 20 -40.38 -0.41 48.54
CA SER A 20 -40.09 -1.82 48.29
C SER A 20 -38.87 -1.95 47.38
N SER A 21 -37.81 -2.60 47.84
CA SER A 21 -36.77 -3.11 46.95
C SER A 21 -37.11 -4.54 46.51
N MET A 22 -36.75 -4.89 45.28
CA MET A 22 -36.78 -6.26 44.78
C MET A 22 -35.66 -6.48 43.79
N THR A 23 -35.16 -7.70 43.74
CA THR A 23 -34.19 -8.14 42.73
C THR A 23 -34.81 -9.23 41.89
N VAL A 24 -34.49 -9.24 40.60
CA VAL A 24 -34.90 -10.30 39.67
C VAL A 24 -33.65 -10.91 39.06
N THR A 25 -33.59 -12.24 39.00
CA THR A 25 -32.56 -12.95 38.23
C THR A 25 -33.20 -13.78 37.14
N TYR A 26 -32.49 -13.94 36.02
CA TYR A 26 -32.86 -14.75 34.88
C TYR A 26 -31.71 -15.69 34.54
N GLY A 27 -31.91 -17.00 34.71
CA GLY A 27 -30.85 -18.00 34.59
C GLY A 27 -29.69 -17.77 35.59
N GLY A 28 -29.99 -17.23 36.76
CA GLY A 28 -28.99 -16.83 37.76
C GLY A 28 -28.30 -15.49 37.50
N THR A 29 -28.52 -14.86 36.33
CA THR A 29 -27.98 -13.53 36.03
C THR A 29 -28.90 -12.43 36.54
N ALA A 30 -28.38 -11.47 37.29
CA ALA A 30 -29.17 -10.35 37.80
C ALA A 30 -29.70 -9.46 36.66
N MET A 31 -30.99 -9.14 36.71
CA MET A 31 -31.62 -8.17 35.81
C MET A 31 -31.50 -6.76 36.40
N THR A 32 -31.33 -5.76 35.53
CA THR A 32 -31.25 -4.35 35.92
C THR A 32 -32.65 -3.73 36.00
N GLN A 33 -33.00 -3.12 37.13
CA GLN A 33 -34.28 -2.41 37.28
C GLN A 33 -34.30 -1.10 36.48
N ILE A 34 -35.39 -0.83 35.75
CA ILE A 34 -35.61 0.41 34.99
C ILE A 34 -36.32 1.44 35.89
N GLY A 35 -35.53 2.27 36.57
CA GLY A 35 -36.01 3.26 37.55
C GLY A 35 -36.60 2.64 38.82
N THR A 36 -37.13 3.46 39.74
CA THR A 36 -37.75 3.01 41.01
C THR A 36 -39.14 2.40 40.79
N PRO A 37 -39.64 1.44 41.59
CA PRO A 37 -40.97 0.86 41.36
C PRO A 37 -42.06 1.94 41.23
N PHE A 38 -42.99 1.76 40.30
CA PHE A 38 -44.08 2.71 40.08
C PHE A 38 -45.23 2.42 41.04
N LEU A 39 -45.43 3.28 42.03
CA LEU A 39 -46.59 3.26 42.92
C LEU A 39 -47.81 3.87 42.22
N PHE A 40 -48.83 3.06 41.94
CA PHE A 40 -50.01 3.53 41.20
C PHE A 40 -51.28 3.60 42.03
N GLY A 41 -51.29 3.01 43.23
CA GLY A 41 -52.45 3.00 44.10
C GLY A 41 -52.12 2.62 45.54
N THR A 42 -53.04 2.98 46.44
CA THR A 42 -53.05 2.54 47.84
C THR A 42 -54.45 2.05 48.20
N HIS A 43 -54.55 0.93 48.89
CA HIS A 43 -55.81 0.42 49.41
C HIS A 43 -55.69 -0.01 50.88
N VAL A 44 -56.80 0.03 51.61
CA VAL A 44 -56.85 -0.41 53.01
C VAL A 44 -57.58 -1.74 53.06
N TYR A 45 -56.90 -2.78 53.56
CA TYR A 45 -57.50 -4.11 53.76
C TYR A 45 -57.22 -4.56 55.19
N SER A 46 -58.27 -5.01 55.90
CA SER A 46 -58.18 -5.46 57.29
C SER A 46 -57.33 -4.56 58.21
N SER A 47 -57.55 -3.24 58.17
CA SER A 47 -56.81 -2.19 58.92
C SER A 47 -55.34 -1.93 58.52
N ALA A 48 -54.77 -2.65 57.55
CA ALA A 48 -53.45 -2.38 57.00
C ALA A 48 -53.55 -1.59 55.67
N THR A 49 -52.65 -0.62 55.48
CA THR A 49 -52.48 0.08 54.20
C THR A 49 -51.54 -0.71 53.30
N TYR A 50 -51.98 -0.94 52.08
CA TYR A 50 -51.27 -1.65 51.03
C TYR A 50 -50.95 -0.67 49.89
N TYR A 51 -49.78 -0.84 49.30
CA TYR A 51 -49.21 -0.03 48.23
C TYR A 51 -49.06 -0.92 46.99
N ASP A 52 -49.82 -0.62 45.94
CA ASP A 52 -49.79 -1.38 44.68
C ASP A 52 -48.72 -0.79 43.74
N GLN A 53 -47.77 -1.63 43.36
CA GLN A 53 -46.56 -1.22 42.66
C GLN A 53 -46.30 -2.09 41.43
N LEU A 54 -45.75 -1.47 40.39
CA LEU A 54 -45.30 -2.12 39.16
C LEU A 54 -43.83 -1.77 38.90
N ALA A 55 -42.98 -2.78 38.83
CA ALA A 55 -41.56 -2.64 38.51
C ALA A 55 -41.25 -3.28 37.14
N VAL A 56 -40.21 -2.77 36.47
CA VAL A 56 -39.73 -3.32 35.20
C VAL A 56 -38.24 -3.56 35.31
N PHE A 57 -37.79 -4.74 34.90
CA PHE A 57 -36.38 -5.12 34.85
C PHE A 57 -36.00 -5.50 33.43
N LYS A 58 -34.74 -5.27 33.07
CA LYS A 58 -34.16 -5.71 31.79
C LYS A 58 -32.93 -6.58 32.00
N LEU A 59 -32.73 -7.53 31.10
CA LEU A 59 -31.48 -8.22 30.88
C LEU A 59 -31.15 -8.20 29.40
N GLU A 60 -30.07 -7.52 29.04
CA GLU A 60 -29.51 -7.52 27.69
C GLU A 60 -28.64 -8.76 27.52
N ASN A 61 -28.61 -9.32 26.31
CA ASN A 61 -27.85 -10.54 25.99
C ASN A 61 -28.20 -11.75 26.88
N ALA A 62 -29.50 -11.95 27.14
CA ALA A 62 -29.98 -13.02 28.01
C ALA A 62 -29.53 -14.41 27.52
N PRO A 63 -29.23 -15.35 28.44
CA PRO A 63 -28.90 -16.72 28.09
C PRO A 63 -30.08 -17.40 27.37
N GLY A 64 -29.76 -18.18 26.34
CA GLY A 64 -30.74 -18.95 25.59
C GLY A 64 -31.31 -20.15 26.38
N GLY A 65 -32.25 -20.87 25.77
CA GLY A 65 -32.87 -22.06 26.37
C GLY A 65 -34.00 -21.76 27.35
N SER A 66 -34.32 -22.75 28.19
CA SER A 66 -35.24 -22.63 29.32
C SER A 66 -34.46 -22.13 30.53
N GLN A 67 -34.97 -21.11 31.22
CA GLN A 67 -34.26 -20.44 32.30
C GLN A 67 -35.19 -20.24 33.49
N ASN A 68 -34.63 -20.40 34.69
CA ASN A 68 -35.33 -20.07 35.92
C ASN A 68 -35.32 -18.55 36.11
N VAL A 69 -36.48 -17.99 36.45
CA VAL A 69 -36.62 -16.59 36.84
C VAL A 69 -36.93 -16.54 38.32
N VAL A 70 -36.07 -15.87 39.08
CA VAL A 70 -36.20 -15.77 40.54
C VAL A 70 -36.45 -14.32 40.89
N VAL A 71 -37.57 -14.06 41.56
CA VAL A 71 -37.88 -12.76 42.14
C VAL A 71 -37.62 -12.85 43.64
N THR A 72 -36.71 -12.02 44.14
CA THR A 72 -36.38 -11.94 45.56
C THR A 72 -36.82 -10.58 46.08
N PRO A 73 -37.92 -10.51 46.84
CA PRO A 73 -38.33 -9.25 47.46
C PRO A 73 -37.47 -8.90 48.67
N GLY A 74 -37.24 -7.60 48.89
CA GLY A 74 -36.39 -7.09 49.98
C GLY A 74 -37.03 -7.16 51.36
N VAL A 75 -38.21 -6.54 51.56
CA VAL A 75 -38.93 -6.52 52.85
C VAL A 75 -40.43 -6.78 52.62
N PHE A 76 -40.98 -7.78 53.33
CA PHE A 76 -42.36 -8.27 53.33
C PHE A 76 -43.28 -7.80 52.17
N VAL A 77 -43.38 -8.60 51.11
CA VAL A 77 -44.49 -8.50 50.14
C VAL A 77 -45.66 -9.26 50.73
N SER A 78 -46.70 -8.53 51.12
CA SER A 78 -47.80 -9.07 51.91
C SER A 78 -48.77 -9.97 51.12
N SER A 79 -48.79 -9.86 49.78
CA SER A 79 -49.54 -10.74 48.87
C SER A 79 -49.38 -10.28 47.42
N GLY A 80 -49.79 -11.10 46.45
CA GLY A 80 -50.13 -10.61 45.11
C GLY A 80 -49.01 -10.56 44.06
N LEU A 81 -47.78 -11.03 44.33
CA LEU A 81 -46.69 -11.04 43.33
C LEU A 81 -47.13 -11.67 41.99
N LYS A 82 -46.88 -10.95 40.89
CA LYS A 82 -47.04 -11.41 39.51
C LYS A 82 -45.82 -11.01 38.71
N ILE A 83 -45.41 -11.86 37.78
CA ILE A 83 -44.32 -11.57 36.85
C ILE A 83 -44.74 -11.96 35.44
N GLY A 84 -44.64 -11.00 34.52
CA GLY A 84 -44.80 -11.20 33.09
C GLY A 84 -43.45 -11.01 32.40
N LEU A 85 -43.06 -11.97 31.57
CA LEU A 85 -41.79 -11.96 30.85
C LEU A 85 -42.04 -11.86 29.35
N VAL A 86 -41.29 -10.99 28.69
CA VAL A 86 -41.25 -10.88 27.23
C VAL A 86 -39.81 -10.74 26.76
N SER A 87 -39.51 -11.26 25.57
CA SER A 87 -38.15 -11.29 25.03
C SER A 87 -38.11 -10.84 23.57
N TYR A 88 -37.13 -10.03 23.22
CA TYR A 88 -36.97 -9.44 21.89
C TYR A 88 -35.54 -9.62 21.38
N SER A 89 -35.39 -9.97 20.10
CA SER A 89 -34.11 -9.95 19.40
C SER A 89 -33.85 -8.57 18.77
N GLY A 90 -32.58 -8.28 18.48
CA GLY A 90 -32.22 -7.06 17.74
C GLY A 90 -32.50 -5.76 18.48
N VAL A 91 -32.57 -5.76 19.81
CA VAL A 91 -32.74 -4.55 20.62
C VAL A 91 -31.37 -3.90 20.83
N GLY A 92 -31.26 -2.62 20.47
CA GLY A 92 -30.08 -1.80 20.68
C GLY A 92 -30.12 -1.03 21.99
N SER A 93 -31.30 -0.60 22.43
CA SER A 93 -31.48 0.03 23.75
C SER A 93 -32.92 -0.08 24.25
N VAL A 94 -33.08 0.07 25.57
CA VAL A 94 -34.36 0.15 26.28
C VAL A 94 -34.48 1.53 26.92
N SER A 95 -35.57 2.24 26.67
CA SER A 95 -35.79 3.60 27.18
C SER A 95 -36.12 3.66 28.69
N ALA A 96 -36.18 4.88 29.22
CA ALA A 96 -36.78 5.12 30.53
C ALA A 96 -38.28 4.79 30.50
N LYS A 97 -38.82 4.31 31.64
CA LYS A 97 -40.23 3.95 31.69
C LYS A 97 -41.17 5.15 31.62
N GLN A 98 -42.31 4.94 31.00
CA GLN A 98 -43.45 5.84 30.98
C GLN A 98 -44.59 5.23 31.80
N THR A 99 -45.28 6.03 32.60
CA THR A 99 -46.24 5.54 33.60
C THR A 99 -47.60 6.21 33.48
N ALA A 100 -48.67 5.49 33.79
CA ALA A 100 -50.02 6.04 33.91
C ALA A 100 -50.75 5.41 35.10
N THR A 101 -51.65 6.17 35.74
CA THR A 101 -52.59 5.64 36.73
C THR A 101 -54.00 6.09 36.35
N GLY A 102 -55.01 5.33 36.75
CA GLY A 102 -56.40 5.73 36.59
C GLY A 102 -57.34 4.88 37.42
N THR A 103 -58.64 5.14 37.26
CA THR A 103 -59.73 4.46 37.96
C THR A 103 -60.85 4.08 36.99
N GLY A 104 -61.69 3.11 37.36
CA GLY A 104 -62.86 2.71 36.58
C GLY A 104 -62.65 1.37 35.86
N THR A 105 -63.54 1.00 34.94
CA THR A 105 -63.40 -0.26 34.19
C THR A 105 -62.48 -0.11 32.97
N GLY A 106 -62.42 1.08 32.36
CA GLY A 106 -61.56 1.36 31.21
C GLY A 106 -60.15 1.81 31.64
N MET A 107 -59.15 1.07 31.20
CA MET A 107 -57.73 1.40 31.36
C MET A 107 -57.21 2.09 30.10
N SER A 108 -56.40 3.12 30.27
CA SER A 108 -55.76 3.82 29.15
C SER A 108 -54.38 4.34 29.53
N GLN A 109 -53.43 4.21 28.62
CA GLN A 109 -52.09 4.77 28.73
C GLN A 109 -51.62 5.19 27.33
N THR A 110 -51.33 6.47 27.16
CA THR A 110 -50.69 7.00 25.95
C THR A 110 -49.22 7.25 26.21
N VAL A 111 -48.37 6.82 25.28
CA VAL A 111 -46.90 6.93 25.38
C VAL A 111 -46.30 7.41 24.07
N THR A 112 -45.15 8.07 24.16
CA THR A 112 -44.41 8.58 23.00
C THR A 112 -43.31 7.60 22.62
N SER A 113 -43.15 7.33 21.33
CA SER A 113 -42.09 6.48 20.77
C SER A 113 -41.73 6.94 19.34
N SER A 114 -40.58 6.53 18.82
CA SER A 114 -40.21 6.79 17.43
C SER A 114 -40.80 5.72 16.49
N PRO A 115 -41.25 6.09 15.26
CA PRO A 115 -41.56 5.12 14.22
C PRO A 115 -40.40 4.14 13.99
N GLY A 116 -40.70 2.85 13.90
CA GLY A 116 -39.71 1.77 13.74
C GLY A 116 -39.23 1.13 15.04
N ASN A 117 -39.55 1.72 16.20
CA ASN A 117 -39.31 1.11 17.51
C ASN A 117 -40.47 0.18 17.91
N VAL A 118 -40.30 -0.56 19.00
CA VAL A 118 -41.38 -1.35 19.63
C VAL A 118 -41.64 -0.81 21.03
N VAL A 119 -42.89 -0.60 21.38
CA VAL A 119 -43.28 -0.22 22.74
C VAL A 119 -43.86 -1.42 23.45
N VAL A 120 -43.34 -1.72 24.64
CA VAL A 120 -43.79 -2.82 25.49
C VAL A 120 -44.44 -2.23 26.73
N GLN A 121 -45.66 -2.65 27.03
CA GLN A 121 -46.50 -2.08 28.07
C GLN A 121 -47.09 -3.16 28.95
N ALA A 122 -47.30 -2.82 30.22
CA ALA A 122 -48.07 -3.63 31.14
C ALA A 122 -49.10 -2.80 31.90
N PHE A 123 -50.34 -3.29 31.96
CA PHE A 123 -51.33 -2.83 32.93
C PHE A 123 -51.38 -3.80 34.11
N GLN A 124 -51.43 -3.25 35.31
CA GLN A 124 -51.71 -3.97 36.54
C GLN A 124 -52.92 -3.36 37.23
N CYS A 125 -53.78 -4.23 37.73
CA CYS A 125 -54.92 -3.86 38.57
C CYS A 125 -54.64 -4.31 40.01
N PRO A 126 -55.11 -3.57 41.03
CA PRO A 126 -54.93 -3.91 42.42
C PRO A 126 -55.82 -5.11 42.80
N PHE A 127 -55.75 -5.47 44.07
CA PHE A 127 -56.50 -6.56 44.68
C PHE A 127 -58.00 -6.54 44.33
N GLY A 128 -58.57 -7.72 44.05
CA GLY A 128 -60.01 -7.92 43.85
C GLY A 128 -60.49 -7.82 42.38
N THR A 129 -59.56 -7.67 41.44
CA THR A 129 -59.86 -7.60 40.00
C THR A 129 -59.51 -8.93 39.35
N GLY A 130 -60.49 -9.56 38.71
CA GLY A 130 -60.37 -10.95 38.25
C GLY A 130 -59.71 -11.08 36.89
N THR A 131 -59.95 -10.13 35.98
CA THR A 131 -59.51 -10.24 34.59
C THR A 131 -59.29 -8.87 33.93
N VAL A 132 -58.32 -8.81 33.02
CA VAL A 132 -58.18 -7.75 32.02
C VAL A 132 -58.59 -8.32 30.65
N SER A 133 -59.52 -7.65 29.98
CA SER A 133 -59.99 -7.95 28.62
C SER A 133 -59.87 -6.72 27.71
N GLY A 134 -60.25 -6.83 26.44
CA GLY A 134 -60.33 -5.67 25.53
C GLY A 134 -59.01 -4.94 25.28
N TYR A 135 -57.87 -5.64 25.42
CA TYR A 135 -56.56 -5.04 25.16
C TYR A 135 -56.41 -4.72 23.66
N ASN A 136 -56.21 -3.43 23.33
CA ASN A 136 -56.27 -2.97 21.94
C ASN A 136 -54.98 -3.18 21.13
N GLN A 137 -53.91 -3.66 21.79
CA GLN A 137 -52.62 -3.95 21.15
C GLN A 137 -52.32 -5.46 21.20
N THR A 138 -51.13 -5.87 20.75
CA THR A 138 -50.75 -7.29 20.77
C THR A 138 -50.49 -7.73 22.21
N SER A 139 -51.37 -8.56 22.77
CA SER A 139 -51.14 -9.17 24.09
C SER A 139 -50.11 -10.29 23.99
N ARG A 140 -49.13 -10.30 24.89
CA ARG A 140 -48.09 -11.33 24.99
C ARG A 140 -48.31 -12.22 26.22
N TRP A 141 -48.87 -11.65 27.27
CA TRP A 141 -49.13 -12.38 28.50
C TRP A 141 -50.29 -11.73 29.25
N ASN A 142 -51.21 -12.52 29.77
CA ASN A 142 -52.35 -12.03 30.55
C ASN A 142 -52.62 -13.02 31.68
N VAL A 143 -52.40 -12.60 32.93
CA VAL A 143 -52.68 -13.43 34.09
C VAL A 143 -54.02 -13.06 34.70
N THR A 144 -54.86 -14.08 34.83
CA THR A 144 -56.13 -14.03 35.55
C THR A 144 -56.09 -15.16 36.58
N THR A 145 -56.07 -14.83 37.86
CA THR A 145 -56.14 -15.83 38.93
C THR A 145 -57.47 -15.70 39.68
N SER A 146 -57.82 -16.64 40.56
CA SER A 146 -59.15 -16.74 41.16
C SER A 146 -59.25 -16.45 42.67
N SER A 147 -58.17 -16.20 43.42
CA SER A 147 -58.25 -16.12 44.89
C SER A 147 -57.62 -14.91 45.61
N TYR A 148 -56.71 -14.14 45.02
CA TYR A 148 -56.10 -12.93 45.64
C TYR A 148 -55.60 -11.94 44.57
N ASN A 149 -56.47 -11.63 43.61
CA ASN A 149 -56.04 -11.37 42.24
C ASN A 149 -55.75 -9.90 41.98
N THR A 150 -54.48 -9.59 41.77
CA THR A 150 -54.03 -8.50 40.93
C THR A 150 -53.98 -9.04 39.50
N ALA A 151 -54.85 -8.56 38.61
CA ALA A 151 -54.74 -8.88 37.20
C ALA A 151 -53.56 -8.11 36.59
N MET A 152 -52.80 -8.75 35.71
CA MET A 152 -51.73 -8.07 34.96
C MET A 152 -51.70 -8.57 33.52
N ILE A 153 -51.64 -7.64 32.59
CA ILE A 153 -51.48 -7.92 31.17
C ILE A 153 -50.20 -7.24 30.69
N VAL A 154 -49.42 -7.93 29.86
CA VAL A 154 -48.23 -7.41 29.17
C VAL A 154 -48.48 -7.56 27.68
N GLY A 155 -48.24 -6.50 26.94
CA GLY A 155 -48.33 -6.50 25.48
C GLY A 155 -47.43 -5.48 24.84
N GLU A 156 -47.58 -5.33 23.53
CA GLU A 156 -46.71 -4.49 22.72
C GLU A 156 -47.43 -3.87 21.53
N ALA A 157 -46.86 -2.78 21.03
CA ALA A 157 -47.30 -2.09 19.83
C ALA A 157 -46.10 -1.55 19.04
N ALA A 158 -46.31 -1.27 17.76
CA ALA A 158 -45.33 -0.53 16.97
C ALA A 158 -45.18 0.90 17.52
N GLY A 159 -43.95 1.40 17.54
CA GLY A 159 -43.62 2.76 17.94
C GLY A 159 -44.22 3.79 17.01
N ALA A 160 -44.74 4.88 17.59
CA ALA A 160 -45.25 6.04 16.90
C ALA A 160 -45.18 7.25 17.83
N SER A 161 -45.26 8.47 17.27
CA SER A 161 -45.23 9.72 18.05
C SER A 161 -46.25 9.74 19.19
N SER A 162 -47.35 8.98 19.04
CA SER A 162 -48.29 8.66 20.10
C SER A 162 -48.82 7.23 19.92
N VAL A 163 -48.63 6.38 20.93
CA VAL A 163 -49.16 5.01 21.00
C VAL A 163 -50.10 4.93 22.19
N THR A 164 -51.36 4.55 21.97
CA THR A 164 -52.34 4.39 23.05
C THR A 164 -52.64 2.92 23.30
N PHE A 165 -52.38 2.49 24.53
CA PHE A 165 -52.78 1.21 25.08
C PHE A 165 -54.08 1.38 25.86
N THR A 166 -55.07 0.53 25.60
CA THR A 166 -56.32 0.46 26.34
C THR A 166 -56.61 -0.97 26.75
N GLY A 167 -57.36 -1.14 27.83
CA GLY A 167 -57.90 -2.43 28.25
C GLY A 167 -59.11 -2.24 29.14
N THR A 168 -59.79 -3.32 29.50
CA THR A 168 -60.98 -3.31 30.35
C THR A 168 -60.79 -4.26 31.51
N GLN A 169 -60.84 -3.76 32.74
CA GLN A 169 -60.90 -4.60 33.93
C GLN A 169 -62.36 -4.92 34.29
N ASN A 170 -62.59 -6.10 34.88
CA ASN A 170 -63.94 -6.62 35.14
C ASN A 170 -64.72 -5.89 36.26
N ALA A 171 -64.04 -5.10 37.09
CA ALA A 171 -64.64 -4.27 38.12
C ALA A 171 -63.99 -2.89 38.13
N ALA A 172 -64.76 -1.84 38.41
CA ALA A 172 -64.23 -0.49 38.51
C ALA A 172 -63.25 -0.39 39.69
N ASN A 173 -61.96 -0.23 39.40
CA ASN A 173 -60.91 -0.15 40.41
C ASN A 173 -59.78 0.79 39.95
N LEU A 174 -58.76 1.00 40.78
CA LEU A 174 -57.50 1.63 40.36
C LEU A 174 -56.80 0.77 39.30
N TYR A 175 -55.89 1.35 38.52
CA TYR A 175 -54.95 0.60 37.69
C TYR A 175 -53.65 1.38 37.53
N GLY A 176 -52.56 0.66 37.26
CA GLY A 176 -51.26 1.20 36.91
C GLY A 176 -50.83 0.70 35.54
N GLY A 177 -50.29 1.59 34.71
CA GLY A 177 -49.65 1.28 33.43
C GLY A 177 -48.17 1.62 33.47
N VAL A 178 -47.31 0.72 33.02
CA VAL A 178 -45.88 1.00 32.77
C VAL A 178 -45.51 0.55 31.37
N ALA A 179 -44.84 1.41 30.60
CA ALA A 179 -44.33 1.09 29.28
C ALA A 179 -42.85 1.46 29.13
N VAL A 180 -42.14 0.75 28.26
CA VAL A 180 -40.78 1.04 27.81
C VAL A 180 -40.71 0.93 26.30
N GLU A 181 -39.81 1.68 25.68
CA GLU A 181 -39.52 1.63 24.26
C GLU A 181 -38.25 0.83 24.00
N LEU A 182 -38.30 -0.02 22.96
CA LEU A 182 -37.18 -0.81 22.45
C LEU A 182 -36.74 -0.19 21.12
N THR A 183 -35.53 0.36 21.11
CA THR A 183 -34.91 0.86 19.88
C THR A 183 -34.15 -0.29 19.21
N PRO A 184 -34.36 -0.56 17.91
CA PRO A 184 -33.59 -1.57 17.19
C PRO A 184 -32.09 -1.30 17.27
N ALA A 185 -31.29 -2.36 17.37
CA ALA A 185 -29.85 -2.28 17.19
C ALA A 185 -29.59 -1.73 15.80
N ALA A 186 -28.66 -0.79 15.68
CA ALA A 186 -28.27 -0.27 14.38
C ALA A 186 -27.84 -1.45 13.50
N THR A 187 -28.59 -1.71 12.42
CA THR A 187 -28.19 -2.68 11.42
C THR A 187 -26.98 -2.08 10.72
N VAL A 188 -25.79 -2.37 11.24
CA VAL A 188 -24.55 -2.13 10.51
C VAL A 188 -24.54 -3.15 9.38
N ILE A 189 -25.11 -2.76 8.24
CA ILE A 189 -24.82 -3.41 6.98
C ILE A 189 -23.36 -3.07 6.71
N THR A 190 -22.47 -3.92 7.20
CA THR A 190 -21.13 -3.97 6.64
C THR A 190 -21.35 -4.59 5.27
N PRO A 191 -21.24 -3.85 4.16
CA PRO A 191 -21.36 -4.47 2.86
C PRO A 191 -20.31 -5.58 2.81
N SER A 192 -20.75 -6.84 2.73
CA SER A 192 -19.85 -7.90 2.28
C SER A 192 -19.32 -7.43 0.93
N PRO A 193 -18.00 -7.35 0.74
CA PRO A 193 -17.45 -6.99 -0.55
C PRO A 193 -18.10 -7.86 -1.63
N VAL A 194 -18.70 -7.23 -2.64
CA VAL A 194 -19.00 -7.95 -3.88
C VAL A 194 -17.64 -8.25 -4.50
N THR A 195 -17.12 -9.44 -4.25
CA THR A 195 -15.88 -9.90 -4.86
C THR A 195 -16.19 -10.35 -6.28
N ILE A 196 -15.77 -9.57 -7.28
CA ILE A 196 -15.62 -10.07 -8.64
C ILE A 196 -14.31 -10.86 -8.66
N SER A 197 -14.38 -12.19 -8.56
CA SER A 197 -13.21 -13.06 -8.76
C SER A 197 -13.04 -13.37 -10.24
N LEU A 198 -11.98 -12.84 -10.84
CA LEU A 198 -11.47 -13.30 -12.13
C LEU A 198 -10.44 -14.41 -11.87
N THR A 199 -10.87 -15.67 -11.98
CA THR A 199 -9.99 -16.82 -11.74
C THR A 199 -9.55 -17.43 -13.08
N GLY A 200 -8.29 -17.25 -13.44
CA GLY A 200 -7.65 -17.96 -14.56
C GLY A 200 -7.94 -17.37 -15.94
N GLY A 201 -7.04 -16.49 -16.41
CA GLY A 201 -6.99 -16.00 -17.78
C GLY A 201 -6.48 -14.57 -17.87
N THR A 202 -5.91 -14.21 -19.03
CA THR A 202 -5.66 -12.83 -19.45
C THR A 202 -6.91 -12.36 -20.19
N PRO A 203 -7.90 -11.71 -19.55
CA PRO A 203 -8.99 -11.14 -20.34
C PRO A 203 -8.43 -9.96 -21.13
N PRO A 204 -8.44 -9.99 -22.48
CA PRO A 204 -8.13 -8.80 -23.24
C PRO A 204 -9.28 -7.81 -23.03
N LEU A 205 -9.04 -6.76 -22.23
CA LEU A 205 -9.93 -5.62 -22.13
C LEU A 205 -9.68 -4.72 -23.36
N ASN A 206 -10.08 -5.22 -24.52
CA ASN A 206 -9.96 -4.49 -25.78
C ASN A 206 -11.10 -3.48 -25.89
N GLY A 207 -10.88 -2.27 -25.36
CA GLY A 207 -11.66 -1.08 -25.66
C GLY A 207 -13.10 -1.08 -25.10
N GLN A 208 -13.41 0.00 -24.37
CA GLN A 208 -14.78 0.50 -24.20
C GLN A 208 -15.74 -0.16 -23.20
N THR A 209 -15.26 -0.81 -22.13
CA THR A 209 -16.14 -1.07 -20.96
C THR A 209 -15.55 -0.48 -19.69
N VAL A 210 -15.95 0.74 -19.35
CA VAL A 210 -15.75 1.30 -18.02
C VAL A 210 -16.73 0.59 -17.08
N ILE A 211 -16.24 -0.38 -16.30
CA ILE A 211 -17.01 -0.95 -15.21
C ILE A 211 -16.84 0.00 -14.00
N MET A 212 -17.83 0.86 -13.75
CA MET A 212 -17.90 1.67 -12.52
C MET A 212 -18.94 1.06 -11.56
N PRO A 213 -18.56 0.15 -10.65
CA PRO A 213 -19.43 -0.20 -9.55
C PRO A 213 -19.39 0.93 -8.51
N THR A 214 -20.55 1.46 -8.16
CA THR A 214 -20.70 2.64 -7.28
C THR A 214 -20.30 2.38 -5.82
N ALA A 215 -20.01 1.13 -5.44
CA ALA A 215 -19.47 0.76 -4.12
C ALA A 215 -18.88 -0.68 -4.09
N ALA A 216 -17.95 -1.02 -5.00
CA ALA A 216 -17.22 -2.30 -4.92
C ALA A 216 -15.71 -2.09 -4.83
N SER A 217 -15.06 -2.83 -3.93
CA SER A 217 -13.62 -3.04 -3.96
C SER A 217 -13.28 -4.00 -5.11
N LEU A 218 -12.48 -3.56 -6.07
CA LEU A 218 -11.88 -4.45 -7.06
C LEU A 218 -10.75 -5.24 -6.38
N SER A 219 -10.90 -6.56 -6.27
CA SER A 219 -9.85 -7.46 -5.76
C SER A 219 -9.30 -8.30 -6.92
N LEU A 220 -8.11 -7.94 -7.40
CA LEU A 220 -7.36 -8.73 -8.38
C LEU A 220 -6.55 -9.81 -7.66
N VAL A 221 -7.11 -11.01 -7.53
CA VAL A 221 -6.43 -12.15 -6.91
C VAL A 221 -5.72 -12.94 -8.00
N ARG A 222 -4.38 -12.84 -8.04
CA ARG A 222 -3.47 -13.54 -8.96
C ARG A 222 -3.56 -13.05 -10.42
N GLY A 223 -2.62 -12.18 -10.74
CA GLY A 223 -2.33 -11.66 -12.06
C GLY A 223 -1.57 -10.34 -11.89
N THR A 224 -0.57 -10.09 -12.72
CA THR A 224 -0.04 -8.73 -12.87
C THR A 224 -1.00 -8.02 -13.80
N PRO A 225 -1.91 -7.15 -13.33
CA PRO A 225 -2.70 -6.34 -14.24
C PRO A 225 -1.72 -5.43 -14.98
N LEU A 226 -1.39 -5.78 -16.22
CA LEU A 226 -0.76 -4.82 -17.12
C LEU A 226 -1.85 -3.83 -17.52
N VAL A 227 -1.98 -2.76 -16.74
CA VAL A 227 -2.75 -1.59 -17.16
C VAL A 227 -1.88 -0.86 -18.19
N ALA A 228 -1.87 -1.38 -19.42
CA ALA A 228 -1.34 -0.65 -20.55
C ALA A 228 -2.34 0.47 -20.87
N GLY A 229 -2.18 1.62 -20.23
CA GLY A 229 -2.75 2.85 -20.77
C GLY A 229 -2.05 3.10 -22.10
N THR A 230 -2.73 2.87 -23.22
CA THR A 230 -2.22 3.39 -24.48
C THR A 230 -2.51 4.88 -24.48
N SER A 231 -1.54 5.70 -24.06
CA SER A 231 -1.54 7.12 -24.45
C SER A 231 -1.37 7.11 -25.96
N SER A 232 -2.48 7.13 -26.70
CA SER A 232 -2.42 7.21 -28.16
C SER A 232 -1.88 8.59 -28.51
N MET A 233 -0.73 8.64 -29.19
CA MET A 233 -0.33 9.87 -29.85
C MET A 233 -1.34 10.23 -30.93
N ALA A 234 -1.63 11.52 -31.07
CA ALA A 234 -2.49 12.00 -32.14
C ALA A 234 -1.95 13.31 -32.72
N PHE A 235 -2.17 13.49 -34.01
CA PHE A 235 -1.92 14.76 -34.69
C PHE A 235 -2.88 15.83 -34.17
N ASP A 236 -2.34 16.99 -33.83
CA ASP A 236 -3.08 18.12 -33.24
C ASP A 236 -3.33 19.21 -34.29
N SER A 237 -2.28 19.75 -34.90
CA SER A 237 -2.41 20.87 -35.84
C SER A 237 -1.22 21.00 -36.79
N VAL A 238 -1.43 21.74 -37.87
CA VAL A 238 -0.39 22.15 -38.83
C VAL A 238 -0.57 23.61 -39.21
N ALA A 239 0.55 24.32 -39.37
CA ALA A 239 0.61 25.62 -40.02
C ALA A 239 1.92 25.75 -40.78
N GLY A 240 1.93 26.47 -41.89
CA GLY A 240 3.15 26.68 -42.66
C GLY A 240 3.14 28.00 -43.41
N SER A 241 4.33 28.42 -43.84
CA SER A 241 4.51 29.66 -44.59
C SER A 241 5.78 29.59 -45.45
N ALA A 242 5.86 30.52 -46.39
CA ALA A 242 6.87 30.58 -47.42
C ALA A 242 7.24 32.04 -47.70
N VAL A 243 8.50 32.42 -47.50
CA VAL A 243 8.97 33.78 -47.83
C VAL A 243 10.35 33.75 -48.50
N ASN A 244 10.61 34.81 -49.27
CA ASN A 244 11.93 35.08 -49.82
C ASN A 244 12.55 36.23 -48.99
N GLY A 245 13.54 35.94 -48.14
CA GLY A 245 14.23 36.99 -47.36
C GLY A 245 14.79 36.54 -46.00
N ALA A 246 15.24 37.53 -45.22
CA ALA A 246 16.04 37.40 -44.00
C ALA A 246 15.28 36.99 -42.72
N GLY A 247 14.17 36.25 -42.84
CA GLY A 247 13.39 35.75 -41.70
C GLY A 247 11.97 35.36 -42.09
N LEU A 248 11.36 34.48 -41.30
CA LEU A 248 9.99 34.01 -41.52
C LEU A 248 9.20 34.09 -40.21
N SER A 249 7.98 34.61 -40.28
CA SER A 249 7.00 34.54 -39.19
C SER A 249 5.70 33.92 -39.70
N LEU A 250 5.14 32.98 -38.95
CA LEU A 250 3.82 32.39 -39.19
C LEU A 250 3.03 32.31 -37.89
N THR A 251 1.72 32.11 -37.96
CA THR A 251 0.88 31.86 -36.77
C THR A 251 0.41 30.42 -36.78
N ALA A 252 0.54 29.74 -35.64
CA ALA A 252 0.10 28.36 -35.46
C ALA A 252 -0.74 28.24 -34.18
N THR A 253 -1.82 27.47 -34.25
CA THR A 253 -2.70 27.20 -33.10
C THR A 253 -2.49 25.78 -32.65
N VAL A 254 -1.91 25.57 -31.46
CA VAL A 254 -1.64 24.25 -30.89
C VAL A 254 -2.43 24.01 -29.61
N THR A 255 -2.73 22.76 -29.29
CA THR A 255 -3.27 22.36 -27.99
C THR A 255 -2.19 22.50 -26.92
N ALA A 256 -2.57 22.99 -25.73
CA ALA A 256 -1.62 23.13 -24.63
C ALA A 256 -1.07 21.76 -24.20
N GLY A 257 0.25 21.65 -24.10
CA GLY A 257 0.92 20.39 -23.74
C GLY A 257 1.30 19.52 -24.94
N SER A 258 0.94 19.89 -26.17
CA SER A 258 1.40 19.21 -27.39
C SER A 258 2.93 19.32 -27.55
N THR A 259 3.55 18.38 -28.27
CA THR A 259 4.91 18.54 -28.79
C THR A 259 4.84 19.17 -30.17
N ALA A 260 5.43 20.35 -30.34
CA ALA A 260 5.47 21.05 -31.61
C ALA A 260 6.81 20.79 -32.33
N LEU A 261 6.76 20.34 -33.58
CA LEU A 261 7.88 20.10 -34.47
C LEU A 261 7.86 21.12 -35.62
N LEU A 262 8.89 21.96 -35.71
CA LEU A 262 9.06 22.91 -36.81
C LEU A 262 10.09 22.38 -37.79
N LEU A 263 9.67 22.12 -39.03
CA LEU A 263 10.54 21.79 -40.14
C LEU A 263 10.80 23.03 -40.98
N VAL A 264 12.07 23.32 -41.24
CA VAL A 264 12.53 24.50 -41.96
C VAL A 264 13.44 24.08 -43.11
N ASN A 265 13.05 24.43 -44.31
CA ASN A 265 13.82 24.28 -45.52
C ASN A 265 14.35 25.64 -45.96
N PHE A 266 15.65 25.76 -46.22
CA PHE A 266 16.23 27.02 -46.69
C PHE A 266 17.42 26.81 -47.60
N THR A 267 17.70 27.79 -48.46
CA THR A 267 18.93 27.83 -49.26
C THR A 267 19.81 29.03 -48.92
N ASN A 268 21.12 28.84 -48.97
CA ASN A 268 22.10 29.85 -48.59
C ASN A 268 23.32 29.81 -49.52
N ALA A 269 23.77 30.97 -49.99
CA ALA A 269 24.99 31.10 -50.78
C ALA A 269 26.28 30.93 -49.95
N ALA A 270 26.22 31.14 -48.63
CA ALA A 270 27.40 31.27 -47.77
C ALA A 270 27.79 30.00 -46.96
N ASN A 271 27.30 28.81 -47.32
CA ASN A 271 27.48 27.55 -46.57
C ASN A 271 27.28 27.71 -45.04
N ASN A 272 26.22 28.40 -44.61
CA ASN A 272 25.93 28.62 -43.20
C ASN A 272 24.56 28.02 -42.82
N THR A 273 24.56 27.16 -41.81
CA THR A 273 23.42 26.39 -41.28
C THR A 273 22.66 27.09 -40.16
N THR A 274 23.13 28.24 -39.67
CA THR A 274 22.67 28.78 -38.39
C THR A 274 21.35 29.52 -38.56
N ILE A 275 20.28 28.92 -38.04
CA ILE A 275 18.95 29.52 -37.87
C ILE A 275 18.46 29.24 -36.44
N SER A 276 17.65 30.13 -35.89
CA SER A 276 16.99 29.92 -34.58
C SER A 276 15.48 30.05 -34.73
N ALA A 277 14.72 29.32 -33.91
CA ALA A 277 13.26 29.35 -33.93
C ALA A 277 12.68 29.61 -32.53
N THR A 278 11.57 30.35 -32.49
CA THR A 278 10.74 30.50 -31.28
C THR A 278 9.27 30.22 -31.59
N PHE A 279 8.52 29.75 -30.59
CA PHE A 279 7.07 29.55 -30.62
C PHE A 279 6.43 30.30 -29.45
N GLY A 280 5.63 31.33 -29.75
CA GLY A 280 5.04 32.19 -28.72
C GLY A 280 6.08 32.91 -27.87
N GLY A 281 7.28 33.16 -28.40
CA GLY A 281 8.43 33.71 -27.67
C GLY A 281 9.31 32.67 -26.97
N THR A 282 8.87 31.42 -26.85
CA THR A 282 9.68 30.33 -26.26
C THR A 282 10.65 29.77 -27.30
N ALA A 283 11.94 29.68 -26.98
CA ALA A 283 12.94 29.09 -27.86
C ALA A 283 12.66 27.61 -28.14
N MET A 284 12.70 27.21 -29.41
CA MET A 284 12.63 25.81 -29.80
C MET A 284 14.04 25.21 -29.86
N THR A 285 14.16 23.92 -29.53
CA THR A 285 15.44 23.20 -29.54
C THR A 285 15.67 22.58 -30.91
N GLN A 286 16.80 22.88 -31.55
CA GLN A 286 17.18 22.25 -32.81
C GLN A 286 17.49 20.75 -32.60
N VAL A 287 16.88 19.89 -33.42
CA VAL A 287 17.02 18.43 -33.35
C VAL A 287 18.02 17.92 -34.39
N GLY A 288 18.07 18.53 -35.58
CA GLY A 288 19.05 18.18 -36.62
C GLY A 288 18.96 19.08 -37.85
N THR A 289 20.08 19.21 -38.58
CA THR A 289 20.21 20.01 -39.81
C THR A 289 21.10 19.34 -40.85
N PRO A 290 20.54 18.48 -41.71
CA PRO A 290 21.23 17.95 -42.86
C PRO A 290 21.51 19.05 -43.87
N GLN A 291 22.69 18.98 -44.46
CA GLN A 291 23.04 19.73 -45.64
C GLN A 291 22.84 18.84 -46.87
N PHE A 292 22.12 19.36 -47.86
CA PHE A 292 21.95 18.74 -49.16
C PHE A 292 22.72 19.58 -50.18
N VAL A 293 23.78 19.00 -50.75
CA VAL A 293 24.59 19.68 -51.76
C VAL A 293 23.89 19.55 -53.11
N GLY A 294 23.17 20.59 -53.50
CA GLY A 294 22.63 20.76 -54.84
C GLY A 294 23.25 21.98 -55.50
N THR A 295 24.33 21.82 -56.26
CA THR A 295 24.83 22.87 -57.15
C THR A 295 23.80 23.10 -58.26
N THR A 296 23.23 24.30 -58.33
CA THR A 296 22.36 24.69 -59.45
C THR A 296 23.12 25.59 -60.42
N SER A 297 23.12 25.18 -61.69
CA SER A 297 23.65 25.94 -62.81
C SER A 297 22.60 26.94 -63.30
N GLY A 298 22.52 28.09 -62.64
CA GLY A 298 21.64 29.18 -63.05
C GLY A 298 22.07 30.50 -62.44
N GLY A 299 23.14 31.10 -62.98
CA GLY A 299 23.64 32.43 -62.57
C GLY A 299 25.03 32.47 -61.94
N GLY A 300 25.76 31.34 -61.85
CA GLY A 300 27.15 31.30 -61.35
C GLY A 300 27.31 31.24 -59.81
N TYR A 301 26.21 31.14 -59.05
CA TYR A 301 26.24 31.03 -57.60
C TYR A 301 26.02 29.58 -57.14
N THR A 302 26.85 29.09 -56.22
CA THR A 302 26.63 27.83 -55.52
C THR A 302 25.70 28.07 -54.32
N TYR A 303 24.50 27.48 -54.38
CA TYR A 303 23.58 27.46 -53.23
C TYR A 303 23.70 26.15 -52.47
N TYR A 304 23.78 26.26 -51.15
CA TYR A 304 23.69 25.14 -50.24
C TYR A 304 22.27 25.05 -49.72
N SER A 305 21.69 23.87 -49.76
CA SER A 305 20.34 23.64 -49.27
C SER A 305 20.38 22.93 -47.93
N TYR A 306 19.50 23.33 -47.03
CA TYR A 306 19.41 22.76 -45.69
C TYR A 306 17.95 22.48 -45.36
N GLN A 307 17.76 21.41 -44.60
CA GLN A 307 16.52 21.14 -43.91
C GLN A 307 16.85 21.06 -42.43
N THR A 308 16.05 21.66 -41.57
CA THR A 308 16.28 21.71 -40.12
C THR A 308 14.99 21.35 -39.41
N VAL A 309 15.08 20.58 -38.33
CA VAL A 309 13.95 20.34 -37.43
C VAL A 309 14.23 20.96 -36.08
N PHE A 310 13.24 21.67 -35.53
CA PHE A 310 13.19 22.10 -34.15
C PHE A 310 12.06 21.40 -33.40
N LYS A 311 12.23 21.17 -32.10
CA LYS A 311 11.20 20.68 -31.20
C LYS A 311 10.92 21.65 -30.06
N LEU A 312 9.66 21.69 -29.63
CA LEU A 312 9.23 22.28 -28.37
C LEU A 312 8.26 21.31 -27.67
N PRO A 313 8.70 20.54 -26.67
CA PRO A 313 7.80 19.74 -25.86
C PRO A 313 6.92 20.65 -25.00
N ASN A 314 5.70 20.21 -24.69
CA ASN A 314 4.74 20.95 -23.87
C ASN A 314 4.48 22.39 -24.36
N ALA A 315 4.25 22.54 -25.66
CA ALA A 315 4.01 23.82 -26.30
C ALA A 315 2.85 24.58 -25.61
N PRO A 316 2.97 25.90 -25.44
CA PRO A 316 1.88 26.72 -24.89
C PRO A 316 0.71 26.72 -25.86
N GLY A 317 -0.51 26.47 -25.37
CA GLY A 317 -1.69 26.37 -26.22
C GLY A 317 -2.15 27.69 -26.84
N GLY A 318 -3.04 27.58 -27.84
CA GLY A 318 -3.66 28.69 -28.56
C GLY A 318 -2.84 29.16 -29.77
N ALA A 319 -3.32 30.23 -30.41
CA ALA A 319 -2.65 30.85 -31.55
C ALA A 319 -1.38 31.60 -31.09
N LYS A 320 -0.21 31.18 -31.59
CA LYS A 320 1.09 31.76 -31.27
C LYS A 320 1.90 32.04 -32.53
N ALA A 321 2.73 33.08 -32.47
CA ALA A 321 3.69 33.38 -33.52
C ALA A 321 4.84 32.37 -33.48
N VAL A 322 5.23 31.87 -34.65
CA VAL A 322 6.43 31.06 -34.87
C VAL A 322 7.39 31.92 -35.66
N VAL A 323 8.56 32.22 -35.08
CA VAL A 323 9.53 33.15 -35.65
C VAL A 323 10.83 32.41 -35.93
N ILE A 324 11.27 32.42 -37.19
CA ILE A 324 12.54 31.87 -37.66
C ILE A 324 13.48 33.04 -37.96
N THR A 325 14.61 33.07 -37.26
CA THR A 325 15.63 34.12 -37.40
C THR A 325 16.90 33.50 -37.98
N PRO A 326 17.30 33.87 -39.20
CA PRO A 326 18.55 33.42 -39.79
C PRO A 326 19.75 34.24 -39.28
N ALA A 327 20.92 33.59 -39.18
CA ALA A 327 22.14 34.26 -38.73
C ALA A 327 22.76 35.23 -39.76
N VAL A 328 22.37 35.12 -41.03
CA VAL A 328 22.83 36.00 -42.12
C VAL A 328 21.66 36.42 -43.00
N THR A 329 21.70 37.66 -43.49
CA THR A 329 20.64 38.25 -44.31
C THR A 329 20.63 37.78 -45.78
N SER A 330 21.65 37.02 -46.19
CA SER A 330 21.83 36.52 -47.57
C SER A 330 21.14 35.19 -47.87
N GLN A 331 20.13 34.79 -47.08
CA GLN A 331 19.41 33.54 -47.31
C GLN A 331 18.34 33.72 -48.40
N SER A 332 18.38 32.86 -49.41
CA SER A 332 17.48 32.90 -50.56
C SER A 332 16.39 31.84 -50.38
N GLY A 333 15.29 32.23 -49.75
CA GLY A 333 14.09 31.41 -49.62
C GLY A 333 14.07 30.50 -48.38
N ILE A 334 13.15 30.79 -47.47
CA ILE A 334 12.85 29.99 -46.28
C ILE A 334 11.41 29.47 -46.42
N LYS A 335 11.24 28.16 -46.29
CA LYS A 335 9.96 27.47 -46.25
C LYS A 335 9.86 26.71 -44.93
N ALA A 336 8.76 26.85 -44.22
CA ALA A 336 8.63 26.18 -42.94
C ALA A 336 7.20 25.70 -42.68
N ALA A 337 7.11 24.58 -41.99
CA ALA A 337 5.87 24.03 -41.46
C ALA A 337 6.07 23.59 -40.02
N ILE A 338 5.09 23.89 -39.18
CA ILE A 338 5.03 23.38 -37.81
C ILE A 338 3.91 22.35 -37.71
N LEU A 339 4.23 21.18 -37.17
CA LEU A 339 3.30 20.08 -36.91
C LEU A 339 3.28 19.85 -35.40
N ALA A 340 2.09 19.76 -34.81
CA ALA A 340 1.92 19.49 -33.39
C ALA A 340 1.27 18.13 -33.13
N TYR A 341 1.68 17.48 -32.04
CA TYR A 341 1.19 16.17 -31.64
C TYR A 341 0.90 16.13 -30.14
N VAL A 342 -0.23 15.57 -29.74
CA VAL A 342 -0.54 15.26 -28.34
C VAL A 342 -0.04 13.86 -27.98
N GLY A 343 0.24 13.64 -26.69
CA GLY A 343 0.61 12.32 -26.17
C GLY A 343 2.02 11.86 -26.54
N VAL A 344 2.90 12.76 -27.02
CA VAL A 344 4.32 12.46 -27.30
C VAL A 344 5.13 12.50 -26.02
N GLY A 345 5.86 11.42 -25.74
CA GLY A 345 6.79 11.30 -24.61
C GLY A 345 8.18 11.78 -24.94
N ASP A 346 8.68 11.45 -26.14
CA ASP A 346 9.97 11.91 -26.61
C ASP A 346 10.02 12.02 -28.15
N VAL A 347 11.00 12.76 -28.63
CA VAL A 347 11.33 12.97 -30.04
C VAL A 347 12.67 12.29 -30.29
N GLY A 348 12.61 11.15 -30.98
CA GLY A 348 13.73 10.25 -31.25
C GLY A 348 14.71 10.76 -32.31
N ASN A 349 15.53 9.83 -32.81
CA ASN A 349 16.62 10.16 -33.72
C ASN A 349 16.11 10.70 -35.06
N VAL A 350 16.79 11.73 -35.55
CA VAL A 350 16.52 12.28 -36.88
C VAL A 350 17.20 11.43 -37.94
N GLN A 351 16.46 11.09 -38.99
CA GLN A 351 16.93 10.29 -40.13
C GLN A 351 16.91 11.18 -41.39
N PHE A 352 17.88 10.99 -42.30
CA PHE A 352 18.03 11.80 -43.50
C PHE A 352 18.28 10.94 -44.73
N ALA A 353 17.75 11.38 -45.87
CA ALA A 353 18.13 10.85 -47.18
C ALA A 353 18.24 11.98 -48.19
N SER A 354 18.96 11.71 -49.26
CA SER A 354 19.10 12.62 -50.39
C SER A 354 19.28 11.84 -51.67
N GLY A 355 18.92 12.44 -52.78
CA GLY A 355 19.12 11.84 -54.09
C GLY A 355 19.00 12.85 -55.20
N THR A 356 18.93 12.33 -56.43
CA THR A 356 18.71 13.11 -57.64
C THR A 356 17.60 12.47 -58.47
N GLY A 357 16.83 13.27 -59.18
CA GLY A 357 15.74 12.79 -60.03
C GLY A 357 14.38 13.32 -59.60
N PRO A 358 13.32 13.03 -60.37
CA PRO A 358 11.97 13.47 -60.06
C PRO A 358 11.30 12.62 -58.98
N ASN A 359 11.79 11.41 -58.68
CA ASN A 359 11.21 10.52 -57.68
C ASN A 359 11.99 10.59 -56.37
N LEU A 360 11.35 11.14 -55.34
CA LEU A 360 11.88 11.27 -53.99
C LEU A 360 11.41 10.07 -53.18
N SER A 361 12.31 9.39 -52.48
CA SER A 361 11.96 8.23 -51.66
C SER A 361 12.91 8.10 -50.48
N HIS A 362 12.37 7.82 -49.31
CA HIS A 362 13.14 7.58 -48.10
C HIS A 362 12.50 6.45 -47.30
N THR A 363 13.31 5.44 -46.99
CA THR A 363 12.94 4.31 -46.12
C THR A 363 13.55 4.49 -44.73
N PHE A 364 12.73 4.40 -43.71
CA PHE A 364 13.06 4.66 -42.31
C PHE A 364 12.80 3.45 -41.44
N SER A 365 13.47 3.40 -40.29
CA SER A 365 13.14 2.48 -39.19
C SER A 365 12.37 3.22 -38.09
N SER A 366 11.27 2.62 -37.63
CA SER A 366 10.38 3.14 -36.57
C SER A 366 9.82 1.97 -35.76
N ALA A 367 9.43 2.18 -34.50
CA ALA A 367 8.68 1.15 -33.77
C ALA A 367 7.19 1.19 -34.08
N SER A 368 6.50 0.05 -33.94
CA SER A 368 5.03 0.01 -33.97
C SER A 368 4.45 0.84 -32.82
N GLY A 369 3.43 1.65 -33.10
CA GLY A 369 2.83 2.57 -32.12
C GLY A 369 3.51 3.94 -32.02
N HIS A 370 4.55 4.20 -32.84
CA HIS A 370 5.15 5.52 -33.01
C HIS A 370 4.47 6.33 -34.13
N ILE A 371 4.74 7.64 -34.19
CA ILE A 371 4.41 8.48 -35.35
C ILE A 371 5.71 9.02 -35.94
N LEU A 372 5.86 8.90 -37.26
CA LEU A 372 7.04 9.40 -37.96
C LEU A 372 6.68 10.68 -38.70
N ALA A 373 7.15 11.82 -38.19
CA ALA A 373 6.97 13.12 -38.84
C ALA A 373 8.07 13.33 -39.89
N HIS A 374 7.70 13.76 -41.09
CA HIS A 374 8.58 13.71 -42.27
C HIS A 374 8.43 14.95 -43.16
N GLY A 375 9.51 15.31 -43.87
CA GLY A 375 9.47 16.36 -44.89
C GLY A 375 10.38 16.07 -46.08
N PHE A 376 9.86 16.29 -47.30
CA PHE A 376 10.64 16.33 -48.54
C PHE A 376 11.00 17.76 -48.92
N PHE A 377 12.14 17.88 -49.59
CA PHE A 377 12.66 19.13 -50.10
C PHE A 377 13.33 18.93 -51.47
N ALA A 378 12.91 19.71 -52.47
CA ALA A 378 13.55 19.75 -53.79
C ALA A 378 13.89 21.21 -54.13
N PRO A 379 15.19 21.61 -54.14
CA PRO A 379 15.59 22.96 -54.47
C PRO A 379 15.58 23.25 -55.98
N LEU A 380 15.26 24.50 -56.31
CA LEU A 380 15.49 25.24 -57.55
C LEU A 380 15.25 24.47 -58.87
N GLY A 381 14.14 24.79 -59.53
CA GLY A 381 13.75 24.38 -60.89
C GLY A 381 12.73 23.24 -60.95
N THR A 382 12.40 22.65 -59.81
CA THR A 382 11.67 21.38 -59.70
C THR A 382 10.17 21.49 -59.44
N GLY A 383 9.61 22.71 -59.49
CA GLY A 383 8.17 23.00 -59.42
C GLY A 383 7.44 22.36 -58.23
N VAL A 384 6.25 21.78 -58.44
CA VAL A 384 5.35 21.24 -57.39
C VAL A 384 5.74 19.81 -57.00
N LEU A 385 5.59 19.42 -55.72
CA LEU A 385 5.64 18.02 -55.29
C LEU A 385 4.25 17.39 -55.39
N SER A 386 4.18 16.14 -55.82
CA SER A 386 2.92 15.40 -55.97
C SER A 386 3.10 13.94 -55.54
N GLY A 387 2.01 13.20 -55.36
CA GLY A 387 2.09 11.76 -55.08
C GLY A 387 2.74 11.40 -53.74
N TYR A 388 2.54 12.23 -52.71
CA TYR A 388 3.07 11.98 -51.37
C TYR A 388 2.45 10.69 -50.77
N SER A 389 3.26 9.69 -50.41
CA SER A 389 2.76 8.38 -49.96
C SER A 389 2.39 8.30 -48.48
N GLY A 390 2.74 9.32 -47.69
CA GLY A 390 2.31 9.46 -46.29
C GLY A 390 1.03 10.28 -46.14
N ARG A 391 0.67 10.61 -44.89
CA ARG A 391 -0.37 11.61 -44.62
C ARG A 391 0.23 12.99 -44.81
N GLU A 392 0.00 13.58 -45.97
CA GLU A 392 0.41 14.95 -46.24
C GLU A 392 -0.36 15.92 -45.33
N ARG A 393 0.38 16.78 -44.62
CA ARG A 393 -0.19 17.79 -43.70
C ARG A 393 -0.06 19.19 -44.27
N TYR A 394 1.00 19.44 -45.05
CA TYR A 394 1.24 20.75 -45.64
C TYR A 394 2.12 20.65 -46.88
N ASP A 395 1.72 21.32 -47.95
CA ASP A 395 2.49 21.49 -49.19
C ASP A 395 2.75 22.98 -49.43
N VAL A 396 3.95 23.29 -49.90
CA VAL A 396 4.28 24.61 -50.43
C VAL A 396 4.66 24.51 -51.90
N ALA A 397 3.70 24.81 -52.75
CA ALA A 397 3.92 25.15 -54.15
C ALA A 397 3.97 26.67 -54.31
N THR A 398 5.16 27.26 -54.44
CA THR A 398 5.29 28.69 -54.84
C THR A 398 6.01 28.83 -56.18
N SER A 399 5.47 29.67 -57.06
CA SER A 399 5.99 29.98 -58.40
C SER A 399 7.24 30.88 -58.40
N ALA A 400 7.66 31.42 -57.27
CA ALA A 400 8.83 32.31 -57.17
C ALA A 400 10.00 31.63 -56.43
N TRP A 401 11.08 31.38 -57.17
CA TRP A 401 12.35 30.74 -56.74
C TRP A 401 12.30 29.23 -56.41
N ASN A 402 11.33 28.50 -56.98
CA ASN A 402 11.36 27.07 -57.28
C ASN A 402 11.85 26.10 -56.17
N VAL A 403 11.56 26.34 -54.90
CA VAL A 403 11.79 25.37 -53.82
C VAL A 403 10.48 24.66 -53.50
N ALA A 404 10.43 23.36 -53.77
CA ALA A 404 9.28 22.51 -53.49
C ALA A 404 9.43 21.86 -52.11
N SER A 405 8.39 21.81 -51.29
CA SER A 405 8.44 21.21 -49.97
C SER A 405 7.10 20.64 -49.55
N ALA A 406 7.10 19.37 -49.13
CA ALA A 406 5.92 18.69 -48.60
C ALA A 406 6.26 18.12 -47.22
N PHE A 407 5.35 18.31 -46.27
CA PHE A 407 5.50 17.87 -44.89
C PHE A 407 4.30 17.03 -44.50
N GLY A 408 4.56 15.95 -43.75
CA GLY A 408 3.51 15.03 -43.35
C GLY A 408 3.93 14.10 -42.23
N ASP A 409 3.11 13.09 -42.01
CA ASP A 409 3.43 12.01 -41.07
C ASP A 409 2.90 10.66 -41.54
N ILE A 410 3.36 9.60 -40.89
CA ILE A 410 2.92 8.23 -41.12
C ILE A 410 3.05 7.43 -39.82
N ASP A 411 2.22 6.39 -39.66
CA ASP A 411 2.31 5.53 -38.49
C ASP A 411 3.59 4.68 -38.56
N GLY A 412 4.27 4.54 -37.42
CA GLY A 412 5.53 3.83 -37.32
C GLY A 412 5.35 2.32 -37.52
N ALA A 413 6.26 1.73 -38.29
CA ALA A 413 6.44 0.29 -38.44
C ALA A 413 7.94 -0.01 -38.55
N SER A 414 8.33 -1.28 -38.39
CA SER A 414 9.74 -1.70 -38.42
C SER A 414 10.52 -1.15 -39.62
N THR A 415 9.82 -1.01 -40.75
CA THR A 415 10.29 -0.32 -41.95
C THR A 415 9.13 0.45 -42.57
N VAL A 416 9.32 1.75 -42.84
CA VAL A 416 8.33 2.60 -43.53
C VAL A 416 9.00 3.36 -44.67
N THR A 417 8.39 3.39 -45.85
CA THR A 417 8.88 4.17 -46.99
C THR A 417 7.91 5.30 -47.31
N VAL A 418 8.41 6.53 -47.29
CA VAL A 418 7.69 7.72 -47.76
C VAL A 418 8.29 8.15 -49.10
N SER A 419 7.44 8.53 -50.05
CA SER A 419 7.85 8.98 -51.38
C SER A 419 7.03 10.18 -51.84
N ALA A 420 7.59 10.95 -52.78
CA ALA A 420 6.93 12.03 -53.50
C ALA A 420 7.55 12.18 -54.89
N THR A 421 6.88 12.90 -55.79
CA THR A 421 7.33 13.16 -57.16
C THR A 421 7.44 14.66 -57.40
N ALA A 422 8.65 15.14 -57.71
CA ALA A 422 8.89 16.49 -58.16
C ALA A 422 8.61 16.65 -59.66
N SER A 423 8.03 17.80 -60.03
CA SER A 423 7.69 18.11 -61.42
C SER A 423 8.90 18.32 -62.36
N ALA A 424 10.12 18.46 -61.83
CA ALA A 424 11.35 18.36 -62.62
C ALA A 424 12.43 17.55 -61.90
N SER A 425 13.37 17.00 -62.67
CA SER A 425 14.54 16.27 -62.15
C SER A 425 15.54 17.24 -61.51
N GLY A 426 15.92 16.98 -60.27
CA GLY A 426 16.91 17.77 -59.54
C GLY A 426 17.44 17.03 -58.31
N PRO A 427 18.41 17.60 -57.58
CA PRO A 427 18.76 17.11 -56.25
C PRO A 427 17.54 17.21 -55.34
N TRP A 428 17.46 16.35 -54.32
CA TRP A 428 16.43 16.41 -53.31
C TRP A 428 16.98 15.92 -51.97
N GLY A 429 16.31 16.34 -50.89
CA GLY A 429 16.59 15.93 -49.53
C GLY A 429 15.32 15.57 -48.77
N SER A 430 15.47 14.77 -47.73
CA SER A 430 14.40 14.43 -46.82
C SER A 430 14.87 14.24 -45.39
N ILE A 431 13.96 14.51 -44.47
CA ILE A 431 14.15 14.38 -43.03
C ILE A 431 12.97 13.65 -42.44
N ALA A 432 13.22 12.76 -41.49
CA ALA A 432 12.18 12.28 -40.60
C ALA A 432 12.62 12.29 -39.14
N VAL A 433 11.62 12.36 -38.28
CA VAL A 433 11.76 12.32 -36.83
C VAL A 433 10.75 11.35 -36.27
N ASP A 434 11.23 10.40 -35.48
CA ASP A 434 10.41 9.40 -34.79
C ASP A 434 9.83 9.99 -33.50
N LEU A 435 8.52 9.87 -33.29
CA LEU A 435 7.82 10.32 -32.08
C LEU A 435 7.42 9.11 -31.25
N THR A 436 7.88 9.07 -30.00
CA THR A 436 7.58 7.99 -29.04
C THR A 436 6.41 8.41 -28.15
N PRO A 437 5.42 7.52 -27.87
CA PRO A 437 4.30 7.85 -27.02
C PRO A 437 4.73 8.14 -25.58
N ALA A 438 4.03 9.06 -24.92
CA ALA A 438 4.22 9.31 -23.50
C ALA A 438 3.83 8.06 -22.71
N ASN A 439 4.69 7.62 -21.78
CA ASN A 439 4.26 6.63 -20.81
C ASN A 439 3.11 7.23 -20.00
N PRO A 440 1.95 6.56 -19.87
CA PRO A 440 0.91 7.04 -18.99
C PRO A 440 1.44 6.96 -17.56
N ASN A 441 1.83 8.09 -16.99
CA ASN A 441 1.98 8.17 -15.54
C ASN A 441 0.56 8.10 -14.96
N ILE A 442 0.08 6.88 -14.69
CA ILE A 442 -1.18 6.66 -13.98
C ILE A 442 -0.95 7.14 -12.55
N THR A 443 -1.34 8.38 -12.28
CA THR A 443 -1.39 8.93 -10.94
C THR A 443 -2.79 8.70 -10.40
N VAL A 444 -2.97 7.66 -9.58
CA VAL A 444 -4.21 7.46 -8.83
C VAL A 444 -4.21 8.43 -7.66
N LYS A 445 -5.01 9.51 -7.73
CA LYS A 445 -5.34 10.35 -6.57
C LYS A 445 -6.66 9.87 -5.98
N PRO A 446 -6.67 9.15 -4.84
CA PRO A 446 -7.93 8.82 -4.19
C PRO A 446 -8.55 10.09 -3.60
N THR A 447 -9.70 10.51 -4.13
CA THR A 447 -10.59 11.45 -3.46
C THR A 447 -11.43 10.67 -2.44
N SER A 448 -11.02 10.76 -1.18
CA SER A 448 -11.85 10.53 0.01
C SER A 448 -12.32 9.10 0.35
N ALA A 449 -11.93 8.08 -0.40
CA ALA A 449 -12.05 6.69 0.06
C ALA A 449 -10.73 6.27 0.72
N VAL A 450 -10.78 5.73 1.94
CA VAL A 450 -9.65 5.03 2.56
C VAL A 450 -9.28 3.90 1.61
N LEU A 451 -8.17 4.06 0.88
CA LEU A 451 -7.57 3.00 0.12
C LEU A 451 -6.92 2.05 1.12
N THR A 452 -7.72 1.13 1.67
CA THR A 452 -7.17 -0.04 2.35
C THR A 452 -6.59 -0.93 1.26
N LEU A 453 -5.30 -0.76 0.96
CA LEU A 453 -4.53 -1.75 0.21
C LEU A 453 -4.41 -3.01 1.09
N GLN A 454 -5.48 -3.81 1.15
CA GLN A 454 -5.36 -5.21 1.53
C GLN A 454 -4.88 -5.98 0.30
N GLY A 455 -3.64 -5.71 -0.11
CA GLY A 455 -2.98 -6.34 -1.23
C GLY A 455 -1.56 -6.69 -0.84
N GLY A 456 -1.32 -7.99 -0.65
CA GLY A 456 -0.01 -8.64 -0.71
C GLY A 456 1.11 -8.02 0.10
N SER A 457 1.35 -8.53 1.32
CA SER A 457 2.67 -8.57 1.97
C SER A 457 3.59 -7.37 1.71
N SER A 458 3.10 -6.14 1.77
CA SER A 458 3.98 -5.01 2.01
C SER A 458 4.50 -5.25 3.42
N SER A 459 5.78 -5.63 3.53
CA SER A 459 6.37 -6.04 4.80
C SER A 459 6.07 -4.96 5.86
N LEU A 460 5.19 -5.29 6.82
CA LEU A 460 4.87 -4.40 7.94
C LEU A 460 6.16 -3.94 8.64
N PHE A 461 7.18 -4.81 8.60
CA PHE A 461 8.53 -4.56 9.08
C PHE A 461 9.22 -3.38 8.39
N GLY A 462 9.14 -3.25 7.06
CA GLY A 462 9.64 -2.10 6.32
C GLY A 462 8.88 -0.81 6.66
N TYR A 463 7.56 -0.89 6.87
CA TYR A 463 6.76 0.28 7.22
C TYR A 463 7.05 0.80 8.65
N MET A 464 7.20 -0.11 9.61
CA MET A 464 7.39 0.28 11.02
C MET A 464 8.84 0.61 11.36
N LEU A 465 9.80 -0.26 11.05
CA LEU A 465 11.20 0.04 11.31
C LEU A 465 11.76 1.02 10.29
N GLY A 466 11.46 0.82 9.01
CA GLY A 466 11.92 1.72 7.95
C GLY A 466 11.29 3.10 8.04
N GLY A 467 10.03 3.20 8.48
CA GLY A 467 9.38 4.48 8.78
C GLY A 467 10.10 5.24 9.90
N LYS A 468 10.40 4.58 11.03
CA LYS A 468 11.13 5.19 12.15
C LYS A 468 12.56 5.55 11.79
N LEU A 469 13.32 4.61 11.22
CA LEU A 469 14.71 4.82 10.83
C LEU A 469 14.85 5.86 9.72
N GLY A 470 13.95 5.85 8.73
CA GLY A 470 13.87 6.87 7.68
C GLY A 470 13.52 8.26 8.22
N ALA A 471 12.77 8.33 9.33
CA ALA A 471 12.51 9.56 10.07
C ALA A 471 13.63 9.94 11.07
N GLY A 472 14.77 9.23 11.07
CA GLY A 472 15.90 9.50 11.96
C GLY A 472 15.66 9.11 13.43
N GLN A 473 14.70 8.24 13.71
CA GLN A 473 14.38 7.78 15.07
C GLN A 473 15.17 6.51 15.42
N ASN A 474 15.51 6.38 16.71
CA ASN A 474 16.11 5.16 17.24
C ASN A 474 15.09 4.01 17.24
N VAL A 475 15.60 2.80 17.08
CA VAL A 475 14.80 1.56 17.05
C VAL A 475 15.38 0.55 18.02
N ILE A 476 14.52 -0.22 18.69
CA ILE A 476 14.86 -1.36 19.54
C ILE A 476 14.37 -2.65 18.89
N VAL A 477 15.29 -3.58 18.61
CA VAL A 477 15.00 -4.92 18.12
C VAL A 477 15.22 -5.90 19.26
N GLN A 478 14.16 -6.54 19.75
CA GLN A 478 14.27 -7.59 20.76
C GLN A 478 14.35 -8.96 20.08
N VAL A 479 15.33 -9.77 20.47
CA VAL A 479 15.46 -11.15 20.00
C VAL A 479 15.35 -12.10 21.18
N ILE A 480 14.62 -13.18 21.03
CA ILE A 480 14.52 -14.29 21.98
C ILE A 480 14.79 -15.57 21.21
N GLY A 481 15.68 -16.43 21.69
CA GLY A 481 15.95 -17.67 20.98
C GLY A 481 17.09 -18.49 21.54
N ASP A 482 17.25 -19.71 21.06
CA ASP A 482 18.22 -20.65 21.65
C ASP A 482 19.69 -20.34 21.28
N SER A 483 20.55 -21.36 21.27
CA SER A 483 21.95 -21.26 20.91
C SER A 483 22.17 -20.66 19.51
N THR A 484 21.27 -20.87 18.57
CA THR A 484 21.41 -20.31 17.21
C THR A 484 21.11 -18.82 17.17
N ALA A 485 20.13 -18.35 17.94
CA ALA A 485 19.88 -16.91 18.12
C ALA A 485 21.01 -16.25 18.90
N TYR A 486 21.51 -16.90 19.96
CA TYR A 486 22.68 -16.44 20.71
C TYR A 486 23.90 -16.30 19.79
N GLY A 487 24.01 -17.17 18.78
CA GLY A 487 25.07 -17.18 17.78
C GLY A 487 26.13 -18.25 18.02
N SER A 488 25.85 -19.27 18.86
CA SER A 488 26.80 -20.32 19.26
C SER A 488 27.60 -20.87 18.09
N LEU A 489 28.90 -21.10 18.34
CA LEU A 489 29.86 -21.62 17.35
C LEU A 489 30.08 -20.71 16.11
N ASP A 490 29.73 -19.43 16.22
CA ASP A 490 30.24 -18.39 15.30
C ASP A 490 31.70 -18.07 15.64
N GLU A 491 32.66 -18.50 14.84
CA GLU A 491 34.09 -18.21 15.07
C GLU A 491 34.39 -16.70 15.25
N GLN A 492 33.45 -15.83 14.83
CA GLN A 492 33.48 -14.37 14.98
C GLN A 492 32.59 -13.84 16.11
N TRP A 493 32.29 -14.66 17.12
CA TRP A 493 31.46 -14.35 18.30
C TRP A 493 31.72 -12.95 18.89
N SER A 494 32.95 -12.45 18.77
CA SER A 494 33.38 -11.15 19.29
C SER A 494 33.00 -9.92 18.46
N SER A 495 32.54 -10.04 17.20
CA SER A 495 32.31 -8.85 16.35
C SER A 495 30.91 -8.71 15.74
N GLN A 496 30.18 -9.81 15.50
CA GLN A 496 28.94 -9.74 14.72
C GLN A 496 27.72 -10.41 15.36
N TYR A 497 27.87 -11.09 16.50
CA TYR A 497 26.76 -11.64 17.32
C TYR A 497 25.73 -12.48 16.52
N GLY A 498 26.18 -13.53 15.83
CA GLY A 498 25.31 -14.48 15.12
C GLY A 498 24.52 -13.89 13.95
N TRP A 499 23.38 -14.49 13.60
CA TRP A 499 22.48 -13.90 12.59
C TRP A 499 21.80 -12.60 13.06
N PRO A 500 21.43 -12.40 14.35
CA PRO A 500 20.75 -11.18 14.77
C PRO A 500 21.58 -9.91 14.61
N GLY A 501 22.85 -9.96 15.01
CA GLY A 501 23.75 -8.82 14.86
C GLY A 501 24.02 -8.52 13.39
N ARG A 502 24.24 -9.55 12.55
CA ARG A 502 24.39 -9.40 11.09
C ARG A 502 23.15 -8.82 10.41
N LEU A 503 21.93 -9.22 10.83
CA LEU A 503 20.67 -8.64 10.35
C LEU A 503 20.59 -7.15 10.70
N CYS A 504 20.92 -6.78 11.94
CA CYS A 504 20.91 -5.39 12.37
C CYS A 504 21.99 -4.55 11.67
N ILE A 505 23.17 -5.11 11.39
CA ILE A 505 24.20 -4.46 10.55
C ILE A 505 23.65 -4.20 9.13
N ALA A 506 22.99 -5.17 8.51
CA ALA A 506 22.39 -4.98 7.18
C ALA A 506 21.32 -3.88 7.18
N LEU A 507 20.46 -3.84 8.22
CA LEU A 507 19.49 -2.75 8.43
C LEU A 507 20.19 -1.40 8.65
N GLY A 508 21.26 -1.37 9.46
CA GLY A 508 22.04 -0.17 9.73
C GLY A 508 22.72 0.39 8.48
N GLN A 509 23.26 -0.48 7.62
CA GLN A 509 23.81 -0.10 6.32
C GLN A 509 22.72 0.43 5.39
N TYR A 510 21.55 -0.21 5.35
CA TYR A 510 20.44 0.19 4.48
C TYR A 510 19.84 1.54 4.87
N TYR A 511 19.60 1.77 6.17
CA TYR A 511 18.99 2.99 6.71
C TYR A 511 20.01 4.03 7.20
N ASN A 512 21.31 3.81 6.99
CA ASN A 512 22.39 4.67 7.48
C ASN A 512 22.31 4.93 9.01
N ALA A 513 22.10 3.87 9.79
CA ALA A 513 21.93 3.88 11.24
C ALA A 513 23.11 3.21 11.97
N ASN A 514 23.44 3.67 13.18
CA ASN A 514 24.36 2.98 14.08
C ASN A 514 23.73 1.68 14.59
N VAL A 515 24.54 0.69 14.95
CA VAL A 515 24.04 -0.58 15.53
C VAL A 515 24.78 -0.88 16.82
N ARG A 516 24.00 -1.07 17.89
CA ARG A 516 24.49 -1.46 19.21
C ARG A 516 23.82 -2.76 19.65
N VAL A 517 24.56 -3.61 20.35
CA VAL A 517 24.06 -4.89 20.87
C VAL A 517 24.18 -4.91 22.38
N LEU A 518 23.09 -5.25 23.04
CA LEU A 518 23.04 -5.65 24.44
C LEU A 518 22.84 -7.17 24.44
N ALA A 519 23.90 -7.92 24.67
CA ALA A 519 23.86 -9.38 24.70
C ALA A 519 23.46 -9.90 26.08
N TRP A 520 22.57 -10.88 26.14
CA TRP A 520 22.20 -11.53 27.40
C TRP A 520 23.41 -12.15 28.09
N ASN A 521 23.57 -11.91 29.40
CA ASN A 521 24.73 -12.36 30.16
C ASN A 521 24.64 -13.85 30.52
N TYR A 522 24.83 -14.72 29.53
CA TYR A 522 24.94 -16.16 29.71
C TYR A 522 26.37 -16.56 30.19
N PRO A 523 26.53 -17.49 31.14
CA PRO A 523 25.51 -18.35 31.76
C PRO A 523 24.86 -17.78 33.03
N SER A 524 25.25 -16.58 33.48
CA SER A 524 24.73 -16.01 34.73
C SER A 524 23.22 -15.76 34.68
N ASN A 525 22.67 -15.48 33.49
CA ASN A 525 21.23 -15.32 33.19
C ASN A 525 20.50 -14.33 34.11
N THR A 526 21.16 -13.23 34.47
CA THR A 526 20.60 -12.21 35.38
C THR A 526 20.25 -10.89 34.70
N ALA A 527 20.97 -10.49 33.65
CA ALA A 527 20.80 -9.21 32.98
C ALA A 527 21.43 -9.21 31.57
N TYR A 528 21.21 -8.12 30.82
CA TYR A 528 21.95 -7.81 29.61
C TYR A 528 23.32 -7.19 29.93
N ASN A 529 24.35 -7.56 29.16
CA ASN A 529 25.66 -6.94 29.19
C ASN A 529 25.61 -5.47 28.69
N PRO A 530 26.59 -4.63 29.07
CA PRO A 530 26.71 -3.28 28.52
C PRO A 530 26.72 -3.26 26.99
N ALA A 531 26.08 -2.26 26.40
CA ALA A 531 25.89 -2.17 24.97
C ALA A 531 27.21 -1.97 24.20
N VAL A 532 27.47 -2.82 23.21
CA VAL A 532 28.63 -2.77 22.30
C VAL A 532 28.21 -2.26 20.93
N THR A 533 28.90 -1.25 20.39
CA THR A 533 28.67 -0.78 19.01
C THR A 533 29.34 -1.73 18.03
N ILE A 534 28.56 -2.31 17.11
CA ILE A 534 29.07 -3.26 16.10
C ILE A 534 29.05 -2.69 14.68
N TYR A 535 28.37 -1.55 14.47
CA TYR A 535 28.41 -0.79 13.23
C TYR A 535 28.20 0.69 13.52
N THR A 536 29.02 1.54 12.90
CA THR A 536 28.91 2.99 12.98
C THR A 536 28.53 3.52 11.60
N SER A 537 27.46 4.31 11.56
CA SER A 537 26.99 4.98 10.36
C SER A 537 27.99 6.05 9.90
N LEU A 538 27.92 6.41 8.62
CA LEU A 538 28.71 7.52 8.07
C LEU A 538 28.17 8.89 8.50
N SER A 539 26.92 8.96 8.99
CA SER A 539 26.31 10.20 9.46
C SER A 539 26.53 10.37 10.97
N PRO A 540 27.07 11.52 11.43
CA PRO A 540 27.19 11.83 12.86
C PRO A 540 25.84 11.91 13.59
N SER A 541 24.75 12.17 12.85
CA SER A 541 23.38 12.28 13.38
C SER A 541 22.52 11.06 13.06
N ALA A 542 23.14 9.93 12.73
CA ALA A 542 22.43 8.71 12.41
C ALA A 542 21.59 8.19 13.59
N PRO A 543 20.37 7.68 13.33
CA PRO A 543 19.64 6.94 14.36
C PRO A 543 20.42 5.70 14.79
N THR A 544 20.03 5.12 15.92
CA THR A 544 20.63 3.90 16.46
C THR A 544 19.61 2.77 16.47
N ILE A 545 19.99 1.63 15.88
CA ILE A 545 19.36 0.33 16.07
C ILE A 545 19.99 -0.31 17.30
N THR A 546 19.17 -0.56 18.33
CA THR A 546 19.57 -1.23 19.56
C THR A 546 19.04 -2.66 19.53
N LEU A 547 19.93 -3.62 19.33
CA LEU A 547 19.63 -5.04 19.41
C LEU A 547 19.70 -5.51 20.86
N MET A 548 18.57 -5.93 21.42
CA MET A 548 18.51 -6.65 22.69
C MET A 548 18.55 -8.15 22.38
N LEU A 549 19.74 -8.75 22.48
CA LEU A 549 20.01 -10.13 22.08
C LEU A 549 19.77 -11.09 23.26
N GLY A 550 18.52 -11.49 23.43
CA GLY A 550 18.05 -12.46 24.43
C GLY A 550 18.26 -13.92 24.02
N GLY A 551 19.41 -14.24 23.43
CA GLY A 551 19.77 -15.61 23.08
C GLY A 551 20.22 -16.41 24.31
N TRP A 552 19.77 -17.65 24.47
CA TRP A 552 20.19 -18.53 25.57
C TRP A 552 20.47 -19.96 25.05
N PRO A 553 21.74 -20.39 25.00
CA PRO A 553 22.11 -21.75 24.63
C PRO A 553 21.43 -22.81 25.49
N GLY A 554 20.81 -23.80 24.83
CA GLY A 554 20.06 -24.88 25.48
C GLY A 554 18.66 -24.49 25.95
N ALA A 555 18.19 -23.26 25.71
CA ALA A 555 16.89 -22.82 26.18
C ALA A 555 15.73 -23.43 25.37
N THR A 556 14.68 -23.77 26.11
CA THR A 556 13.34 -24.13 25.64
C THR A 556 12.36 -22.98 25.91
N GLY A 557 11.14 -23.06 25.38
CA GLY A 557 10.06 -22.13 25.69
C GLY A 557 9.78 -22.01 27.19
N ALA A 558 9.92 -23.11 27.95
CA ALA A 558 9.74 -23.11 29.40
C ALA A 558 10.79 -22.25 30.13
N ASN A 559 12.04 -22.26 29.66
CA ASN A 559 13.10 -21.43 30.24
C ASN A 559 12.78 -19.94 30.11
N TYR A 560 12.23 -19.51 28.97
CA TYR A 560 11.81 -18.13 28.74
C TYR A 560 10.64 -17.70 29.61
N LEU A 561 9.66 -18.58 29.84
CA LEU A 561 8.57 -18.29 30.77
C LEU A 561 9.07 -18.07 32.20
N GLY A 562 10.11 -18.81 32.61
CA GLY A 562 10.77 -18.62 33.90
C GLY A 562 11.60 -17.33 34.02
N GLN A 563 12.16 -16.84 32.91
CA GLN A 563 13.06 -15.65 32.89
C GLN A 563 12.45 -14.41 32.22
N GLN A 564 11.15 -14.45 31.91
CA GLN A 564 10.43 -13.40 31.18
C GLN A 564 10.62 -12.00 31.76
N ALA A 565 10.77 -11.87 33.09
CA ALA A 565 10.90 -10.57 33.74
C ALA A 565 12.20 -9.85 33.38
N ALA A 566 13.28 -10.62 33.20
CA ALA A 566 14.61 -10.08 32.97
C ALA A 566 14.97 -10.07 31.48
N MET A 567 14.52 -11.06 30.70
CA MET A 567 14.82 -11.15 29.26
C MET A 567 13.89 -10.32 28.37
N LEU A 568 12.64 -10.10 28.80
CA LEU A 568 11.68 -9.21 28.17
C LEU A 568 11.44 -7.99 29.06
N PRO A 569 12.44 -7.10 29.18
CA PRO A 569 12.24 -5.85 29.90
C PRO A 569 11.10 -5.07 29.23
N VAL A 570 10.41 -4.22 30.00
CA VAL A 570 9.29 -3.38 29.52
C VAL A 570 9.80 -2.24 28.62
N SER A 571 10.89 -2.46 27.87
CA SER A 571 11.59 -1.49 27.02
C SER A 571 10.82 -1.13 25.75
N ASN A 572 9.59 -1.61 25.58
CA ASN A 572 8.71 -1.37 24.46
C ASN A 572 9.44 -1.51 23.10
N PRO A 573 9.94 -2.72 22.77
CA PRO A 573 10.69 -2.92 21.53
C PRO A 573 9.82 -2.60 20.31
N ASP A 574 10.46 -2.10 19.25
CA ASP A 574 9.80 -1.79 17.99
C ASP A 574 9.53 -3.05 17.16
N VAL A 575 10.21 -4.15 17.47
CA VAL A 575 9.93 -5.49 16.95
C VAL A 575 10.49 -6.55 17.89
N VAL A 576 9.81 -7.69 17.96
CA VAL A 576 10.27 -8.89 18.66
C VAL A 576 10.49 -10.02 17.65
N LEU A 577 11.68 -10.63 17.64
CA LEU A 577 12.00 -11.81 16.85
C LEU A 577 12.12 -13.02 17.77
N ILE A 578 11.44 -14.11 17.45
CA ILE A 578 11.45 -15.35 18.23
C ILE A 578 12.04 -16.48 17.38
N ASN A 579 13.11 -17.10 17.88
CA ASN A 579 13.92 -18.11 17.19
C ASN A 579 14.27 -19.24 18.18
N THR A 580 13.28 -20.04 18.56
CA THR A 580 13.44 -21.16 19.51
C THR A 580 12.70 -22.39 19.01
N GLY A 581 13.18 -23.59 19.38
CA GLY A 581 12.60 -24.87 18.98
C GLY A 581 13.56 -26.05 18.92
N PHE A 582 14.88 -25.87 18.76
CA PHE A 582 15.79 -27.01 18.62
C PHE A 582 15.94 -27.85 19.91
N ASN A 583 15.87 -27.20 21.07
CA ASN A 583 16.02 -27.86 22.38
C ASN A 583 14.74 -28.55 22.89
N GLU A 584 13.68 -28.63 22.09
CA GLU A 584 12.35 -29.05 22.57
C GLU A 584 12.19 -30.56 22.52
N THR A 585 11.73 -31.15 23.62
CA THR A 585 11.62 -32.61 23.78
C THR A 585 10.18 -33.13 23.72
N SER A 586 9.19 -32.25 23.76
CA SER A 586 7.76 -32.59 23.71
C SER A 586 6.99 -31.59 22.84
N LEU A 587 6.28 -32.08 21.82
CA LEU A 587 5.56 -31.21 20.88
C LEU A 587 4.39 -30.51 21.57
N SER A 588 3.64 -31.22 22.41
CA SER A 588 2.51 -30.64 23.14
C SER A 588 2.97 -29.58 24.15
N ALA A 589 4.06 -29.85 24.88
CA ALA A 589 4.65 -28.88 25.81
C ALA A 589 5.19 -27.66 25.06
N TYR A 590 5.90 -27.89 23.94
CA TYR A 590 6.42 -26.84 23.08
C TYR A 590 5.34 -25.88 22.60
N LEU A 591 4.25 -26.38 22.01
CA LEU A 591 3.16 -25.55 21.50
C LEU A 591 2.45 -24.79 22.63
N THR A 592 2.25 -25.43 23.78
CA THR A 592 1.66 -24.78 24.98
C THR A 592 2.55 -23.67 25.52
N ASN A 593 3.87 -23.92 25.59
CA ASN A 593 4.85 -22.94 26.03
C ASN A 593 4.95 -21.78 25.05
N TYR A 594 4.86 -22.03 23.74
CA TYR A 594 4.84 -20.96 22.73
C TYR A 594 3.61 -20.08 22.84
N GLN A 595 2.42 -20.65 23.02
CA GLN A 595 1.19 -19.86 23.25
C GLN A 595 1.31 -18.97 24.49
N SER A 596 1.87 -19.52 25.57
CA SER A 596 2.13 -18.79 26.80
C SER A 596 3.16 -17.68 26.56
N LEU A 597 4.25 -17.97 25.83
CA LEU A 597 5.29 -17.00 25.49
C LEU A 597 4.72 -15.86 24.65
N MET A 598 3.84 -16.13 23.69
CA MET A 598 3.16 -15.09 22.90
C MET A 598 2.31 -14.17 23.80
N THR A 599 1.61 -14.72 24.78
CA THR A 599 0.84 -13.93 25.76
C THR A 599 1.75 -13.01 26.57
N VAL A 600 2.90 -13.53 27.01
CA VAL A 600 3.91 -12.80 27.78
C VAL A 600 4.53 -11.68 26.96
N VAL A 601 4.94 -11.96 25.71
CA VAL A 601 5.51 -10.97 24.80
C VAL A 601 4.49 -9.87 24.53
N ASN A 602 3.23 -10.20 24.22
CA ASN A 602 2.18 -9.20 24.00
C ASN A 602 1.91 -8.33 25.25
N THR A 603 2.02 -8.93 26.45
CA THR A 603 1.81 -8.19 27.71
C THR A 603 2.98 -7.24 28.00
N ARG A 604 4.23 -7.67 27.75
CA ARG A 604 5.43 -6.91 28.09
C ARG A 604 5.90 -5.95 26.99
N CYS A 605 5.51 -6.22 25.75
CA CYS A 605 5.86 -5.46 24.55
C CYS A 605 4.57 -5.08 23.79
N PRO A 606 3.62 -4.35 24.43
CA PRO A 606 2.31 -4.10 23.84
C PRO A 606 2.42 -3.33 22.52
N GLY A 607 1.82 -3.88 21.45
CA GLY A 607 1.85 -3.28 20.12
C GLY A 607 3.13 -3.52 19.32
N ALA A 608 4.14 -4.17 19.92
CA ALA A 608 5.32 -4.59 19.18
C ALA A 608 4.94 -5.70 18.18
N PRO A 609 5.33 -5.59 16.91
CA PRO A 609 5.24 -6.66 15.92
C PRO A 609 6.07 -7.86 16.37
N ILE A 610 5.56 -9.06 16.15
CA ILE A 610 6.25 -10.30 16.51
C ILE A 610 6.55 -11.12 15.26
N ILE A 611 7.78 -11.59 15.11
CA ILE A 611 8.18 -12.46 14.00
C ILE A 611 8.75 -13.75 14.59
N VAL A 612 8.03 -14.84 14.36
CA VAL A 612 8.43 -16.20 14.74
C VAL A 612 9.15 -16.85 13.57
N THR A 613 10.19 -17.63 13.83
CA THR A 613 11.02 -18.24 12.78
C THR A 613 11.10 -19.76 12.92
N THR A 614 11.25 -20.48 11.80
CA THR A 614 11.48 -21.94 11.78
C THR A 614 12.95 -22.34 11.98
N GLN A 615 13.79 -21.39 12.36
CA GLN A 615 15.25 -21.48 12.47
C GLN A 615 15.97 -21.89 11.16
N ASN A 616 17.28 -22.08 11.23
CA ASN A 616 18.09 -22.44 10.06
C ASN A 616 17.83 -23.88 9.57
N PRO A 617 18.18 -24.18 8.31
CA PRO A 617 18.32 -25.56 7.85
C PRO A 617 19.44 -26.29 8.61
N THR A 618 19.27 -27.60 8.81
CA THR A 618 20.19 -28.48 9.56
C THR A 618 20.46 -29.75 8.75
N THR A 619 21.54 -30.46 9.04
CA THR A 619 21.81 -31.79 8.46
C THR A 619 21.40 -32.94 9.39
N ILE A 620 21.24 -32.65 10.69
CA ILE A 620 20.65 -33.59 11.65
C ILE A 620 19.13 -33.42 11.72
N ALA A 621 18.44 -34.52 11.99
CA ALA A 621 16.97 -34.54 12.08
C ALA A 621 16.44 -34.10 13.45
N ASN A 622 17.25 -34.22 14.50
CA ASN A 622 16.97 -33.91 15.89
C ASN A 622 18.29 -33.64 16.64
N GLU A 623 18.22 -33.02 17.82
CA GLU A 623 19.35 -32.98 18.74
C GLU A 623 19.60 -34.37 19.35
N GLN A 624 20.86 -34.64 19.68
CA GLN A 624 21.25 -35.88 20.36
C GLN A 624 20.42 -36.02 21.64
N PHE A 625 19.78 -37.18 21.82
CA PHE A 625 18.86 -37.49 22.93
C PHE A 625 17.42 -36.94 22.84
N HIS A 626 17.03 -36.24 21.77
CA HIS A 626 15.65 -35.78 21.57
C HIS A 626 14.87 -36.75 20.65
N SER A 627 13.66 -37.14 21.05
CA SER A 627 12.81 -38.06 20.27
C SER A 627 12.03 -37.37 19.15
N LEU A 628 11.92 -36.05 19.17
CA LEU A 628 11.22 -35.26 18.15
C LEU A 628 12.14 -34.83 17.04
N THR A 629 11.65 -34.96 15.81
CA THR A 629 12.32 -34.37 14.65
C THR A 629 12.03 -32.88 14.54
N PHE A 630 12.97 -32.11 14.00
CA PHE A 630 12.76 -30.70 13.70
C PHE A 630 11.59 -30.48 12.73
N ALA A 631 11.33 -31.41 11.81
CA ALA A 631 10.17 -31.37 10.94
C ALA A 631 8.85 -31.39 11.72
N GLN A 632 8.74 -32.23 12.77
CA GLN A 632 7.56 -32.26 13.65
C GLN A 632 7.41 -30.97 14.46
N ILE A 633 8.52 -30.47 15.04
CA ILE A 633 8.53 -29.25 15.85
C ILE A 633 8.09 -28.04 15.02
N PHE A 634 8.73 -27.80 13.88
CA PHE A 634 8.44 -26.62 13.06
C PHE A 634 7.15 -26.78 12.23
N GLY A 635 6.76 -28.01 11.88
CA GLY A 635 5.42 -28.27 11.31
C GLY A 635 4.30 -27.95 12.30
N GLY A 636 4.47 -28.34 13.58
CA GLY A 636 3.56 -27.96 14.65
C GLY A 636 3.52 -26.45 14.89
N LEU A 637 4.69 -25.79 14.87
CA LEU A 637 4.79 -24.33 14.99
C LEU A 637 4.04 -23.61 13.86
N VAL A 638 4.25 -24.04 12.61
CA VAL A 638 3.53 -23.51 11.45
C VAL A 638 2.03 -23.67 11.62
N ASN A 639 1.56 -24.86 11.99
CA ASN A 639 0.12 -25.08 12.18
C ASN A 639 -0.47 -24.27 13.36
N LEU A 640 0.33 -23.96 14.39
CA LEU A 640 -0.09 -23.08 15.49
C LEU A 640 -0.29 -21.64 15.01
N PHE A 641 0.60 -21.10 14.18
CA PHE A 641 0.52 -19.71 13.72
C PHE A 641 -0.36 -19.53 12.50
N VAL A 642 -0.38 -20.48 11.57
CA VAL A 642 -1.16 -20.46 10.33
C VAL A 642 -1.85 -21.82 10.15
N PRO A 643 -2.99 -22.06 10.82
CA PRO A 643 -3.68 -23.34 10.80
C PRO A 643 -3.96 -23.85 9.39
N GLY A 644 -3.63 -25.11 9.13
CA GLY A 644 -3.79 -25.75 7.82
C GLY A 644 -2.64 -25.51 6.83
N SER A 645 -1.64 -24.70 7.19
CA SER A 645 -0.42 -24.56 6.38
C SER A 645 0.58 -25.67 6.66
N THR A 646 1.43 -25.97 5.68
CA THR A 646 2.54 -26.92 5.78
C THR A 646 3.87 -26.26 5.40
N LEU A 647 4.97 -26.89 5.80
CA LEU A 647 6.30 -26.51 5.32
C LEU A 647 6.57 -27.13 3.94
N PRO A 648 7.25 -26.43 3.02
CA PRO A 648 7.70 -25.04 3.13
C PRO A 648 6.53 -24.04 3.05
N LEU A 649 6.59 -22.95 3.82
CA LEU A 649 5.57 -21.90 3.77
C LEU A 649 5.59 -21.15 2.41
N VAL A 650 4.42 -20.93 1.80
CA VAL A 650 4.29 -20.17 0.55
C VAL A 650 3.19 -19.09 0.69
N PRO A 651 3.51 -17.79 0.75
CA PRO A 651 4.87 -17.21 0.78
C PRO A 651 5.63 -17.56 2.08
N ALA A 652 6.94 -17.37 2.10
CA ALA A 652 7.79 -17.76 3.24
C ALA A 652 7.51 -16.95 4.52
N LEU A 653 7.09 -15.68 4.39
CA LEU A 653 6.61 -14.84 5.49
C LEU A 653 5.07 -14.76 5.42
N GLN A 654 4.38 -15.19 6.47
CA GLN A 654 2.91 -15.14 6.55
C GLN A 654 2.45 -14.49 7.84
N GLN A 655 1.37 -13.71 7.77
CA GLN A 655 0.72 -13.19 8.96
C GLN A 655 -0.09 -14.29 9.64
N SER A 656 -0.01 -14.36 10.97
CA SER A 656 -0.82 -15.28 11.75
C SER A 656 -2.28 -14.80 11.81
N PRO A 657 -3.27 -15.62 11.43
CA PRO A 657 -4.68 -15.34 11.73
C PRO A 657 -5.04 -15.61 13.20
N VAL A 658 -4.17 -16.28 13.95
CA VAL A 658 -4.41 -16.69 15.35
C VAL A 658 -3.91 -15.63 16.33
N PHE A 659 -2.73 -15.06 16.07
CA PHE A 659 -2.10 -14.06 16.93
C PHE A 659 -2.05 -12.71 16.23
N SER A 660 -2.69 -11.69 16.81
CA SER A 660 -2.64 -10.33 16.28
C SER A 660 -1.21 -9.80 16.22
N ASN A 661 -0.89 -9.01 15.19
CA ASN A 661 0.42 -8.36 15.01
C ASN A 661 1.60 -9.36 15.04
N THR A 662 1.36 -10.59 14.57
CA THR A 662 2.36 -11.65 14.55
C THR A 662 2.49 -12.24 13.15
N TRP A 663 3.74 -12.52 12.77
CA TRP A 663 4.10 -13.20 11.53
C TRP A 663 4.96 -14.42 11.83
N ILE A 664 4.89 -15.40 10.95
CA ILE A 664 5.82 -16.53 10.91
C ILE A 664 6.64 -16.46 9.63
N LEU A 665 7.96 -16.61 9.77
CA LEU A 665 8.93 -16.66 8.70
C LEU A 665 9.56 -18.05 8.63
N ASP A 666 9.40 -18.72 7.49
CA ASP A 666 10.09 -19.97 7.23
C ASP A 666 11.54 -19.71 6.78
N THR A 667 12.43 -19.67 7.77
CA THR A 667 13.88 -19.51 7.60
C THR A 667 14.59 -20.78 7.14
N LYS A 668 13.88 -21.90 6.95
CA LYS A 668 14.48 -23.10 6.34
C LYS A 668 14.58 -23.02 4.82
N GLN A 669 13.96 -22.00 4.21
CA GLN A 669 13.99 -21.78 2.76
C GLN A 669 15.17 -20.92 2.29
N ILE A 670 16.25 -20.79 3.09
CA ILE A 670 17.42 -19.97 2.72
C ILE A 670 18.04 -20.49 1.41
N PRO A 671 18.07 -19.69 0.32
CA PRO A 671 18.60 -20.13 -0.95
C PRO A 671 20.10 -20.45 -0.87
N GLY A 672 20.50 -21.57 -1.47
CA GLY A 672 21.91 -21.96 -1.53
C GLY A 672 22.52 -22.35 -0.18
N TRP A 673 21.70 -22.72 0.81
CA TRP A 673 22.17 -23.34 2.04
C TRP A 673 22.74 -24.74 1.77
N THR A 674 23.91 -25.06 2.32
CA THR A 674 24.56 -26.35 2.20
C THR A 674 25.07 -26.85 3.56
N ALA A 675 25.52 -28.11 3.63
CA ALA A 675 26.11 -28.66 4.86
C ALA A 675 27.36 -27.88 5.33
N SER A 676 28.09 -27.22 4.41
CA SER A 676 29.25 -26.39 4.75
C SER A 676 28.90 -25.04 5.39
N ASP A 677 27.62 -24.69 5.47
CA ASP A 677 27.15 -23.51 6.23
C ASP A 677 26.92 -23.82 7.71
N LEU A 678 27.08 -25.08 8.10
CA LEU A 678 26.95 -25.56 9.48
C LEU A 678 28.33 -25.89 10.06
N ASN A 679 28.41 -25.88 11.38
CA ASN A 679 29.52 -26.46 12.11
C ASN A 679 29.49 -27.99 12.02
N SER A 680 30.52 -28.66 12.55
CA SER A 680 30.64 -30.12 12.53
C SER A 680 29.52 -30.86 13.26
N ASP A 681 28.74 -30.17 14.09
CA ASP A 681 27.56 -30.74 14.76
C ASP A 681 26.31 -30.82 13.86
N GLY A 682 26.34 -30.22 12.67
CA GLY A 682 25.23 -30.25 11.72
C GLY A 682 23.99 -29.46 12.16
N LEU A 683 24.09 -28.65 13.22
CA LEU A 683 22.99 -27.89 13.82
C LEU A 683 23.27 -26.39 13.79
N HIS A 684 24.40 -25.98 14.37
CA HIS A 684 24.72 -24.57 14.53
C HIS A 684 25.32 -24.02 13.24
N PRO A 685 24.79 -22.93 12.69
CA PRO A 685 25.44 -22.24 11.58
C PRO A 685 26.87 -21.84 11.94
N ASN A 686 27.79 -21.94 10.98
CA ASN A 686 29.08 -21.24 11.08
C ASN A 686 28.91 -19.77 10.61
N ALA A 687 30.01 -19.02 10.51
CA ALA A 687 29.95 -17.61 10.09
C ALA A 687 29.26 -17.42 8.72
N SER A 688 29.46 -18.33 7.75
CA SER A 688 28.78 -18.29 6.45
C SER A 688 27.28 -18.52 6.60
N GLY A 689 26.88 -19.55 7.36
CA GLY A 689 25.47 -19.86 7.60
C GLY A 689 24.73 -18.72 8.31
N TYR A 690 25.30 -18.14 9.37
CA TYR A 690 24.70 -16.98 10.03
C TYR A 690 24.55 -15.77 9.09
N ALA A 691 25.54 -15.53 8.22
CA ALA A 691 25.45 -14.47 7.21
C ALA A 691 24.35 -14.72 6.17
N LYS A 692 24.17 -15.98 5.71
CA LYS A 692 23.09 -16.36 4.80
C LYS A 692 21.72 -16.23 5.45
N GLN A 693 21.56 -16.66 6.70
CA GLN A 693 20.32 -16.51 7.46
C GLN A 693 19.95 -15.03 7.63
N ALA A 694 20.90 -14.20 8.05
CA ALA A 694 20.68 -12.75 8.18
C ALA A 694 20.28 -12.10 6.85
N ALA A 695 20.97 -12.44 5.75
CA ALA A 695 20.66 -11.90 4.43
C ALA A 695 19.27 -12.32 3.93
N TYR A 696 18.89 -13.58 4.16
CA TYR A 696 17.57 -14.08 3.81
C TYR A 696 16.48 -13.38 4.63
N MET A 697 16.65 -13.27 5.94
CA MET A 697 15.71 -12.54 6.79
C MET A 697 15.60 -11.07 6.36
N PHE A 698 16.72 -10.40 6.08
CA PHE A 698 16.69 -9.03 5.55
C PHE A 698 15.88 -8.93 4.25
N ALA A 699 16.09 -9.84 3.29
CA ALA A 699 15.34 -9.84 2.04
C ALA A 699 13.83 -10.04 2.28
N GLN A 700 13.44 -10.96 3.17
CA GLN A 700 12.03 -11.21 3.48
C GLN A 700 11.38 -10.05 4.22
N LEU A 701 12.13 -9.35 5.07
CA LEU A 701 11.64 -8.28 5.93
C LEU A 701 11.72 -6.88 5.31
N VAL A 702 12.57 -6.66 4.30
CA VAL A 702 12.80 -5.34 3.69
C VAL A 702 12.48 -5.34 2.19
N GLN A 703 12.77 -6.41 1.45
CA GLN A 703 12.69 -6.40 -0.03
C GLN A 703 11.38 -6.93 -0.62
N THR A 704 10.46 -7.42 0.21
CA THR A 704 9.13 -7.88 -0.25
C THR A 704 8.13 -6.73 -0.45
N SER A 705 8.50 -5.47 -0.16
CA SER A 705 7.73 -4.30 -0.55
C SER A 705 8.02 -3.93 -2.01
N THR A 706 7.29 -4.52 -2.96
CA THR A 706 7.39 -4.18 -4.39
C THR A 706 6.82 -2.81 -4.77
N ASP A 707 6.54 -1.93 -3.81
CA ASP A 707 6.09 -0.56 -4.05
C ASP A 707 7.04 0.47 -3.41
N ILE A 708 8.05 0.92 -4.17
CA ILE A 708 8.46 2.34 -4.23
C ILE A 708 9.04 2.58 -5.64
N GLY A 709 8.34 3.37 -6.45
CA GLY A 709 8.80 3.80 -7.77
C GLY A 709 10.15 4.54 -7.72
N GLY A 710 10.97 4.28 -8.74
CA GLY A 710 11.99 5.19 -9.27
C GLY A 710 12.96 5.83 -8.26
N ASN A 711 14.05 5.12 -7.99
CA ASN A 711 15.34 5.55 -7.39
C ASN A 711 15.70 4.84 -6.09
N GLN A 712 15.85 3.52 -6.13
CA GLN A 712 16.50 2.77 -5.05
C GLN A 712 17.81 2.14 -5.55
N PRO A 713 18.92 2.23 -4.79
CA PRO A 713 20.19 1.65 -5.17
C PRO A 713 20.13 0.12 -5.15
N VAL A 714 20.49 -0.51 -6.26
CA VAL A 714 20.75 -1.95 -6.34
C VAL A 714 22.05 -2.23 -5.60
N MET A 715 21.97 -2.89 -4.44
CA MET A 715 23.16 -3.39 -3.75
C MET A 715 23.62 -4.68 -4.46
N VAL A 716 24.44 -4.53 -5.50
CA VAL A 716 25.08 -5.67 -6.18
C VAL A 716 26.22 -6.16 -5.29
N ARG A 717 26.11 -7.37 -4.73
CA ARG A 717 27.27 -8.11 -4.21
C ARG A 717 28.04 -8.68 -5.40
N PRO A 718 29.30 -8.31 -5.65
CA PRO A 718 30.13 -9.08 -6.57
C PRO A 718 30.46 -10.40 -5.86
N THR A 719 29.93 -11.51 -6.36
CA THR A 719 30.71 -12.74 -6.34
C THR A 719 31.91 -12.54 -7.25
N SER A 720 32.98 -13.33 -7.09
CA SER A 720 34.30 -13.17 -7.70
C SER A 720 34.37 -13.22 -9.25
N ALA A 721 33.27 -12.96 -9.97
CA ALA A 721 33.22 -12.81 -11.42
C ALA A 721 33.14 -11.32 -11.80
N ALA A 722 34.02 -10.89 -12.71
CA ALA A 722 34.09 -9.53 -13.21
C ALA A 722 32.74 -9.05 -13.79
N LEU A 723 32.29 -7.87 -13.38
CA LEU A 723 31.13 -7.18 -13.95
C LEU A 723 31.58 -6.42 -15.21
N SER A 724 31.16 -6.86 -16.39
CA SER A 724 31.33 -6.11 -17.65
C SER A 724 30.02 -5.43 -18.03
N LEU A 725 30.02 -4.10 -18.06
CA LEU A 725 28.91 -3.29 -18.59
C LEU A 725 29.30 -2.83 -20.00
N THR A 726 28.64 -3.40 -21.01
CA THR A 726 28.85 -3.03 -22.41
C THR A 726 27.66 -2.21 -22.91
N ARG A 727 27.91 -0.93 -23.25
CA ARG A 727 27.02 0.00 -23.99
C ARG A 727 25.64 0.31 -23.36
N GLY A 728 25.65 1.05 -22.26
CA GLY A 728 24.47 1.78 -21.77
C GLY A 728 24.87 2.91 -20.81
N THR A 729 24.21 4.06 -20.90
CA THR A 729 24.37 5.20 -19.99
C THR A 729 23.75 4.84 -18.64
N ALA A 730 24.59 4.50 -17.65
CA ALA A 730 24.15 4.28 -16.27
C ALA A 730 24.58 5.47 -15.39
N THR A 731 23.60 6.20 -14.83
CA THR A 731 23.87 7.22 -13.82
C THR A 731 23.92 6.56 -12.45
N LEU A 732 25.12 6.34 -11.91
CA LEU A 732 25.31 5.77 -10.58
C LEU A 732 25.13 6.85 -9.50
N GLY A 733 23.97 6.84 -8.84
CA GLY A 733 23.71 7.65 -7.64
C GLY A 733 24.47 7.13 -6.42
N ARG A 734 25.72 7.58 -6.27
CA ARG A 734 26.66 7.39 -5.14
C ARG A 734 27.35 6.02 -4.93
N LYS A 735 28.66 6.14 -4.70
CA LYS A 735 29.71 5.27 -4.10
C LYS A 735 29.60 3.74 -4.31
N VAL A 736 30.38 3.23 -5.25
CA VAL A 736 30.84 1.82 -5.29
C VAL A 736 32.12 1.73 -4.45
N LEU A 737 32.16 0.86 -3.43
CA LEU A 737 33.38 0.51 -2.70
C LEU A 737 33.83 -0.89 -3.15
N PRO A 738 34.76 -1.02 -4.10
CA PRO A 738 35.31 -2.33 -4.43
C PRO A 738 36.33 -2.74 -3.36
N THR A 739 35.99 -3.75 -2.57
CA THR A 739 37.03 -4.58 -1.92
C THR A 739 37.50 -5.60 -2.94
N GLY A 740 38.56 -5.27 -3.68
CA GLY A 740 39.35 -6.24 -4.46
C GLY A 740 38.92 -6.53 -5.91
N ALA A 741 37.95 -5.81 -6.49
CA ALA A 741 37.55 -6.02 -7.90
C ALA A 741 38.03 -4.88 -8.81
N VAL A 742 38.53 -5.24 -10.01
CA VAL A 742 38.88 -4.31 -11.09
C VAL A 742 37.60 -3.93 -11.85
N LEU A 743 37.27 -2.64 -11.89
CA LEU A 743 36.22 -2.10 -12.77
C LEU A 743 36.85 -1.67 -14.09
N THR A 744 36.56 -2.40 -15.17
CA THR A 744 37.00 -2.02 -16.53
C THR A 744 35.85 -1.38 -17.28
N LEU A 745 36.00 -0.12 -17.69
CA LEU A 745 35.06 0.59 -18.56
C LEU A 745 35.66 0.66 -19.97
N GLN A 746 35.03 0.02 -20.97
CA GLN A 746 35.48 0.05 -22.38
C GLN A 746 34.43 0.73 -23.28
N GLY A 747 34.80 1.88 -23.86
CA GLY A 747 34.18 2.47 -25.06
C GLY A 747 33.06 3.50 -24.81
N GLY A 748 33.35 4.78 -25.11
CA GLY A 748 32.36 5.86 -25.22
C GLY A 748 32.96 7.23 -24.95
N SER A 749 32.90 8.14 -25.92
CA SER A 749 33.47 9.50 -25.87
C SER A 749 32.82 10.37 -24.79
N SER A 750 33.68 10.97 -23.95
CA SER A 750 33.49 12.20 -23.16
C SER A 750 32.15 12.40 -22.42
N GLY A 751 32.13 12.09 -21.12
CA GLY A 751 31.08 12.58 -20.21
C GLY A 751 30.86 11.76 -18.94
N VAL A 752 31.89 11.58 -18.09
CA VAL A 752 31.71 11.04 -16.73
C VAL A 752 32.04 12.15 -15.71
N ALA A 753 31.02 12.71 -15.07
CA ALA A 753 31.19 13.67 -13.99
C ALA A 753 31.19 12.93 -12.64
N ILE A 754 32.32 12.96 -11.93
CA ILE A 754 32.45 12.43 -10.56
C ILE A 754 32.43 13.63 -9.60
N GLY A 755 31.48 13.67 -8.68
CA GLY A 755 31.29 14.77 -7.73
C GLY A 755 32.53 15.02 -6.85
N GLN A 756 32.86 16.30 -6.67
CA GLN A 756 34.03 16.80 -5.97
C GLN A 756 34.00 16.49 -4.46
N SER A 757 34.75 15.48 -4.03
CA SER A 757 35.42 15.44 -2.71
C SER A 757 36.24 14.15 -2.59
N ASN A 758 37.51 14.18 -3.00
CA ASN A 758 38.66 13.58 -2.32
C ASN A 758 39.92 13.62 -3.20
N LEU A 759 41.07 13.83 -2.55
CA LEU A 759 42.43 13.92 -3.09
C LEU A 759 42.78 12.70 -3.95
N LEU A 760 43.09 12.96 -5.22
CA LEU A 760 43.61 11.96 -6.14
C LEU A 760 44.80 12.57 -6.90
N ARG A 761 45.99 12.01 -6.67
CA ARG A 761 47.22 12.46 -7.33
C ARG A 761 47.39 11.68 -8.63
N LEU A 762 47.30 12.36 -9.77
CA LEU A 762 47.71 11.81 -11.05
C LEU A 762 49.23 11.60 -11.06
N ILE A 763 49.69 10.38 -11.38
CA ILE A 763 51.07 10.12 -11.76
C ILE A 763 51.09 10.01 -13.29
N PRO A 764 51.91 10.79 -14.02
CA PRO A 764 51.96 10.71 -15.47
C PRO A 764 52.64 9.41 -15.92
N GLY A 765 51.88 8.51 -16.55
CA GLY A 765 52.37 7.42 -17.39
C GLY A 765 52.15 7.74 -18.88
N ARG A 766 52.79 6.97 -19.76
CA ARG A 766 52.78 7.12 -21.24
C ARG A 766 51.38 7.33 -21.85
N PRO A 767 51.27 7.91 -23.07
CA PRO A 767 49.99 8.27 -23.67
C PRO A 767 49.06 7.06 -23.79
N GLY A 768 47.91 7.12 -23.13
CA GLY A 768 46.84 6.13 -23.25
C GLY A 768 46.63 5.18 -22.07
N VAL A 769 47.39 5.28 -20.98
CA VAL A 769 47.17 4.43 -19.78
C VAL A 769 47.23 5.26 -18.50
N TYR A 770 46.13 5.32 -17.74
CA TYR A 770 46.07 5.94 -16.41
C TYR A 770 45.95 4.85 -15.34
N PHE A 771 46.91 4.80 -14.42
CA PHE A 771 46.84 3.92 -13.24
C PHE A 771 46.31 4.71 -12.04
N TRP A 772 45.44 4.08 -11.25
CA TRP A 772 44.91 4.61 -10.01
C TRP A 772 45.44 3.73 -8.86
N SER A 773 46.13 4.32 -7.90
CA SER A 773 46.65 3.64 -6.71
C SER A 773 46.02 4.22 -5.45
N LEU A 774 45.64 3.34 -4.52
CA LEU A 774 45.12 3.70 -3.21
C LEU A 774 46.30 3.86 -2.25
N VAL A 775 46.56 5.08 -1.77
CA VAL A 775 47.59 5.31 -0.74
C VAL A 775 46.99 5.00 0.63
N THR A 776 47.50 3.98 1.32
CA THR A 776 47.20 3.74 2.74
C THR A 776 48.12 4.59 3.63
N PRO A 777 47.65 5.08 4.79
CA PRO A 777 48.45 5.95 5.65
C PRO A 777 49.33 5.10 6.57
N ARG A 778 50.46 4.59 6.06
CA ARG A 778 51.62 4.15 6.86
C ARG A 778 52.79 3.84 5.93
N GLU A 779 53.57 4.86 5.61
CA GLU A 779 54.99 4.72 5.29
C GLU A 779 55.65 6.11 5.36
N ARG A 780 56.72 6.22 6.16
CA ARG A 780 57.56 7.42 6.26
C ARG A 780 58.24 7.63 4.91
N MET A 781 58.16 8.85 4.39
CA MET A 781 58.88 9.24 3.19
C MET A 781 60.11 10.06 3.60
N ASP A 782 61.29 9.43 3.55
CA ASP A 782 62.56 10.17 3.56
C ASP A 782 62.72 10.88 2.22
N VAL A 783 63.01 12.18 2.28
CA VAL A 783 63.23 13.03 1.11
C VAL A 783 64.69 12.91 0.68
N VAL A 784 64.93 12.36 -0.51
CA VAL A 784 66.21 12.52 -1.22
C VAL A 784 65.98 13.48 -2.40
N PRO A 785 66.74 14.58 -2.55
CA PRO A 785 66.56 15.50 -3.65
C PRO A 785 67.23 14.98 -4.92
N SER A 786 66.47 14.89 -6.01
CA SER A 786 67.00 14.57 -7.34
C SER A 786 67.56 15.81 -8.02
N GLY A 787 68.85 15.78 -8.36
CA GLY A 787 69.46 16.63 -9.37
C GLY A 787 69.51 15.92 -10.72
N ARG A 788 69.04 16.64 -11.74
CA ARG A 788 69.07 16.41 -13.21
C ARG A 788 68.23 15.28 -13.78
#